data_AF-A0A4W3IJJ6-F1
#
_entry.id   AF-A0A4W3IJJ6-F1
#
_cell.length_a   1.000
_cell.length_b   1.000
_cell.length_c   1.000
_cell.angle_alpha   90.00
_cell.angle_beta   90.00
_cell.angle_gamma   90.00
#
_symmetry.space_group_name_H-M   'P 1'
#
loop_
_entity.id
_entity.type
_entity.pdbx_description
1 polymer ?
#
loop_
_entity_poly.entity_id
_entity_poly.type
_entity_poly.pdbx_seq_one_letter_code
_entity_poly.pdbx_strand_id
1 'polypeptide(L)'
;MGSPLPVHVLCSCLFLCAIVPKGIHPSEHFLLPNRGNNMALSGVTGRVYVTTDNYMYRLNQTLGLEESVKTGPVSVGPCTPGLSCCEATNVNKILVVDDNQGQVLTCGVVRRGGCEIRLHTNISNATLNNFTFISPVHPQASAVAFLVTSGSNIYLAVGITNIRKDSRYSTPPCIDNQVNEQMIISVRNIKNAKLTPFLSYDFNFGEQLVTLEDLGMDLKFVDGFQAGTMIYMLLNINNSNPELVQMSVNNEQTRGIVQSFYQVSLTVKKLQLRLLSSALISLPGQLSYLATVFLHIDKDTPREFDSTLLYIYNLNSLKGKSPMKNSYFKIAGTEVRSSEPLQPNEETAVFVHPEMVSISAINVRNWTVFILGTANGQLIKLVMDNNMKVKSRMILFETKEETPLHRKVLFEPKTDPNYLYLMTDKEVIRLKVADCARYRSCQDCVSAQDPSCGWCNLHSRCSFESECENVVKSGNWISISEGKDSCLMINIKPSTIDYSFNNMKLFTVTVQGKVPDAATTGGEATCTLSRNKGLLCQSRYVNGCSCNVTTNQYSQLENQQDPIIVEALIQFSHFNLSKQVTLRNCYNIKTAQHNTPCSECSDVGCHWLAAKHQCTVNALQNPDQQFCPQVEKESYSPEGTELDVLLSHSALLKDANISLSCKFDETLSAGKWINNSAIRCNIPTFQEQRKIVSVNVVHTNHASNFIDNPKNITVHSCKSQNESCIFCPSGKQCEVSVIDSITPDRVSILETRTLKISGANLDVGAMAMLHIEDMSDGTKFTVNDCTIESSKLVTCELPITTKGLKKVCLLYDAEQYGNSCTSNRTSILTYISDVLITQIYPTVSWASGGRNITVTGRNLDVIDKLHMQTKELKITNDCLRYNNSAWICKSVPNRMNLCTVSFLIGNHSIKEFNLSYYADPTFYKFTEIHDTELVIMVKVKHSFSYNNNYYNNNNPRI
;
A
#
# COMPACT_ATOMS: atom_id res chain seq x y z
N MET A 1 -41.40 -49.47 -18.31
CA MET A 1 -40.67 -48.91 -19.47
C MET A 1 -40.21 -47.51 -19.09
N GLY A 2 -38.90 -47.27 -19.09
CA GLY A 2 -38.30 -46.01 -18.64
C GLY A 2 -36.93 -46.27 -17.99
N SER A 3 -35.90 -46.45 -18.81
CA SER A 3 -34.50 -46.49 -18.42
C SER A 3 -34.02 -45.12 -17.89
N PRO A 4 -33.02 -45.07 -16.99
CA PRO A 4 -32.43 -43.82 -16.52
C PRO A 4 -31.37 -43.31 -17.51
N LEU A 5 -31.34 -42.01 -17.75
CA LEU A 5 -30.26 -41.29 -18.44
C LEU A 5 -29.32 -40.62 -17.40
N PRO A 6 -28.03 -40.43 -17.70
CA PRO A 6 -26.99 -40.15 -16.72
C PRO A 6 -26.86 -38.67 -16.37
N VAL A 7 -26.54 -38.41 -15.11
CA VAL A 7 -26.17 -37.10 -14.56
C VAL A 7 -24.70 -36.84 -14.83
N HIS A 8 -24.38 -35.95 -15.78
CA HIS A 8 -23.07 -35.32 -15.88
C HIS A 8 -23.16 -33.98 -16.62
N VAL A 9 -23.52 -32.89 -15.93
CA VAL A 9 -22.96 -31.55 -16.16
C VAL A 9 -23.24 -30.73 -14.89
N LEU A 10 -22.23 -30.51 -14.04
CA LEU A 10 -22.11 -29.37 -13.11
C LEU A 10 -20.84 -29.54 -12.26
N CYS A 11 -19.66 -29.28 -12.84
CA CYS A 11 -18.47 -28.96 -12.06
C CYS A 11 -17.40 -28.26 -12.90
N SER A 12 -17.74 -27.12 -13.51
CA SER A 12 -16.77 -26.32 -14.29
C SER A 12 -16.93 -24.81 -14.06
N CYS A 13 -17.19 -24.36 -12.83
CA CYS A 13 -17.23 -22.94 -12.47
C CYS A 13 -16.45 -22.58 -11.20
N LEU A 14 -15.37 -23.30 -10.87
CA LEU A 14 -14.54 -23.00 -9.68
C LEU A 14 -13.06 -22.71 -9.96
N PHE A 15 -12.64 -22.62 -11.23
CA PHE A 15 -11.26 -22.27 -11.59
C PHE A 15 -11.22 -21.07 -12.51
N LEU A 16 -11.52 -19.88 -11.98
CA LEU A 16 -11.10 -18.58 -12.51
C LEU A 16 -11.29 -17.48 -11.43
N CYS A 17 -10.92 -17.78 -10.18
CA CYS A 17 -10.54 -16.69 -9.27
C CYS A 17 -9.09 -16.33 -9.59
N ALA A 18 -8.89 -15.21 -10.27
CA ALA A 18 -7.60 -14.55 -10.29
C ALA A 18 -7.09 -14.45 -8.83
N ILE A 19 -5.90 -14.98 -8.58
CA ILE A 19 -5.23 -14.89 -7.29
C ILE A 19 -4.83 -13.42 -7.14
N VAL A 20 -5.74 -12.59 -6.63
CA VAL A 20 -5.36 -11.27 -6.12
C VAL A 20 -4.40 -11.55 -4.96
N PRO A 21 -3.16 -11.04 -4.97
CA PRO A 21 -2.25 -11.19 -3.84
C PRO A 21 -2.86 -10.46 -2.65
N LYS A 22 -3.58 -11.18 -1.79
CA LYS A 22 -4.11 -10.65 -0.54
C LYS A 22 -2.95 -10.19 0.34
N GLY A 23 -3.09 -9.05 1.01
CA GLY A 23 -2.14 -8.59 2.03
C GLY A 23 -1.96 -9.62 3.16
N ILE A 24 -0.99 -9.39 4.05
CA ILE A 24 -0.71 -10.26 5.19
C ILE A 24 -1.98 -10.39 6.04
N HIS A 25 -2.39 -11.61 6.34
CA HIS A 25 -3.48 -11.82 7.28
C HIS A 25 -3.00 -11.55 8.72
N PRO A 26 -3.80 -10.87 9.56
CA PRO A 26 -3.49 -10.68 10.97
C PRO A 26 -3.10 -11.99 11.65
N SER A 27 -1.99 -12.00 12.37
CA SER A 27 -1.60 -13.17 13.17
C SER A 27 -2.49 -13.27 14.40
N GLU A 28 -2.66 -12.16 15.11
CA GLU A 28 -3.54 -12.02 16.28
C GLU A 28 -4.19 -10.63 16.29
N HIS A 29 -5.35 -10.50 16.94
CA HIS A 29 -6.02 -9.22 17.17
C HIS A 29 -6.76 -9.19 18.52
N PHE A 30 -6.91 -8.00 19.09
CA PHE A 30 -7.69 -7.73 20.29
C PHE A 30 -8.71 -6.63 20.01
N LEU A 31 -10.00 -6.94 20.17
CA LEU A 31 -11.08 -5.97 19.97
C LEU A 31 -11.19 -5.03 21.18
N LEU A 32 -11.26 -3.74 20.90
CA LEU A 32 -11.41 -2.68 21.88
C LEU A 32 -12.90 -2.37 22.10
N PRO A 33 -13.43 -2.53 23.34
CA PRO A 33 -14.83 -2.20 23.63
C PRO A 33 -15.13 -0.70 23.54
N ASN A 34 -14.12 0.15 23.72
CA ASN A 34 -14.21 1.60 23.67
C ASN A 34 -13.14 2.14 22.72
N ARG A 35 -13.29 3.39 22.27
CA ARG A 35 -12.37 4.02 21.31
C ARG A 35 -10.91 3.97 21.82
N GLY A 36 -10.00 3.41 21.01
CA GLY A 36 -8.55 3.42 21.25
C GLY A 36 -7.98 4.83 21.43
N ASN A 37 -6.97 4.98 22.31
CA ASN A 37 -6.33 6.28 22.60
C ASN A 37 -4.82 6.26 22.35
N ASN A 38 -4.10 5.38 23.04
CA ASN A 38 -2.65 5.20 22.94
C ASN A 38 -2.26 3.73 23.19
N MET A 39 -1.14 3.33 22.61
CA MET A 39 -0.51 2.01 22.80
C MET A 39 0.98 2.18 23.06
N ALA A 40 1.56 1.32 23.90
CA ALA A 40 2.99 1.24 24.20
C ALA A 40 3.43 -0.21 24.42
N LEU A 41 4.71 -0.51 24.20
CA LEU A 41 5.29 -1.84 24.36
C LEU A 41 6.36 -1.84 25.46
N SER A 42 6.45 -2.95 26.20
CA SER A 42 7.60 -3.27 27.05
C SER A 42 8.73 -3.81 26.19
N GLY A 43 9.88 -3.13 26.20
CA GLY A 43 11.09 -3.53 25.49
C GLY A 43 11.77 -4.78 26.07
N VAL A 44 11.42 -5.15 27.31
CA VAL A 44 11.96 -6.33 28.01
C VAL A 44 11.03 -7.52 27.92
N THR A 45 9.72 -7.32 28.13
CA THR A 45 8.76 -8.44 28.25
C THR A 45 7.92 -8.68 27.00
N GLY A 46 7.96 -7.76 26.03
CA GLY A 46 7.09 -7.81 24.85
C GLY A 46 5.61 -7.56 25.13
N ARG A 47 5.23 -7.26 26.39
CA ARG A 47 3.84 -6.94 26.74
C ARG A 47 3.36 -5.66 26.08
N VAL A 48 2.08 -5.64 25.74
CA VAL A 48 1.40 -4.52 25.09
C VAL A 48 0.49 -3.83 26.09
N TYR A 49 0.67 -2.52 26.26
CA TYR A 49 -0.21 -1.69 27.07
C TYR A 49 -1.07 -0.84 26.14
N VAL A 50 -2.38 -0.89 26.34
CA VAL A 50 -3.36 -0.21 25.50
C VAL A 50 -4.28 0.61 26.38
N THR A 51 -4.60 1.82 25.95
CA THR A 51 -5.57 2.68 26.63
C THR A 51 -6.71 3.01 25.68
N THR A 52 -7.93 2.99 26.21
CA THR A 52 -9.14 3.43 25.51
C THR A 52 -9.82 4.49 26.35
N ASP A 53 -10.87 5.10 25.81
CA ASP A 53 -11.78 5.92 26.60
C ASP A 53 -12.20 5.12 27.86
N ASN A 54 -11.88 5.66 29.04
CA ASN A 54 -12.19 5.11 30.37
C ASN A 54 -11.51 3.80 30.80
N TYR A 55 -10.61 3.20 30.01
CA TYR A 55 -9.98 1.92 30.37
C TYR A 55 -8.51 1.82 29.97
N MET A 56 -7.79 0.95 30.67
CA MET A 56 -6.44 0.51 30.35
C MET A 56 -6.38 -1.02 30.34
N TYR A 57 -5.61 -1.57 29.41
CA TYR A 57 -5.42 -3.01 29.21
C TYR A 57 -3.93 -3.33 29.21
N ARG A 58 -3.55 -4.45 29.84
CA ARG A 58 -2.26 -5.11 29.65
C ARG A 58 -2.51 -6.41 28.91
N LEU A 59 -1.87 -6.54 27.75
CA LEU A 59 -1.92 -7.73 26.91
C LEU A 59 -0.54 -8.39 26.90
N ASN A 60 -0.51 -9.70 26.70
CA ASN A 60 0.72 -10.42 26.39
C ASN A 60 1.19 -10.10 24.96
N GLN A 61 2.33 -10.66 24.56
CA GLN A 61 2.90 -10.47 23.23
C GLN A 61 1.97 -10.92 22.08
N THR A 62 1.15 -11.95 22.30
CA THR A 62 0.21 -12.46 21.29
C THR A 62 -1.18 -11.80 21.38
N LEU A 63 -1.26 -10.60 21.98
CA LEU A 63 -2.49 -9.83 22.22
C LEU A 63 -3.57 -10.53 23.07
N GLY A 64 -3.20 -11.55 23.83
CA GLY A 64 -4.04 -12.13 24.86
C GLY A 64 -4.20 -11.18 26.04
N LEU A 65 -5.43 -10.91 26.45
CA LEU A 65 -5.73 -10.04 27.60
C LEU A 65 -5.22 -10.66 28.91
N GLU A 66 -4.33 -9.96 29.61
CA GLU A 66 -3.86 -10.36 30.94
C GLU A 66 -4.62 -9.62 32.04
N GLU A 67 -4.85 -8.31 31.88
CA GLU A 67 -5.50 -7.47 32.90
C GLU A 67 -6.20 -6.27 32.25
N SER A 68 -7.34 -5.85 32.80
CA SER A 68 -8.05 -4.62 32.41
C SER A 68 -8.43 -3.81 33.64
N VAL A 69 -8.31 -2.49 33.53
CA VAL A 69 -8.58 -1.56 34.64
C VAL A 69 -9.41 -0.38 34.15
N LYS A 70 -10.44 -0.05 34.92
CA LYS A 70 -11.27 1.13 34.70
C LYS A 70 -10.54 2.39 35.17
N THR A 71 -10.39 3.36 34.28
CA THR A 71 -9.74 4.66 34.53
C THR A 71 -10.72 5.83 34.51
N GLY A 72 -11.96 5.61 34.08
CA GLY A 72 -13.07 6.57 34.09
C GLY A 72 -14.43 5.88 33.86
N PRO A 73 -15.53 6.61 33.63
CA PRO A 73 -15.63 8.07 33.69
C PRO A 73 -15.34 8.60 35.09
N VAL A 74 -15.02 9.89 35.18
CA VAL A 74 -14.70 10.58 36.43
C VAL A 74 -15.64 11.77 36.58
N SER A 75 -16.26 11.91 37.75
CA SER A 75 -17.07 13.07 38.08
C SER A 75 -16.18 14.32 38.19
N VAL A 76 -16.47 15.34 37.39
CA VAL A 76 -15.74 16.62 37.30
C VAL A 76 -16.69 17.81 37.45
N GLY A 77 -16.16 18.95 37.88
CA GLY A 77 -16.89 20.22 38.05
C GLY A 77 -17.03 20.66 39.51
N PRO A 78 -17.78 21.75 39.79
CA PRO A 78 -18.08 22.18 41.15
C PRO A 78 -19.06 21.19 41.79
N CYS A 79 -18.53 20.13 42.38
CA CYS A 79 -19.28 19.13 43.13
C CYS A 79 -19.66 19.66 44.53
N THR A 80 -20.43 20.76 44.56
CA THR A 80 -20.95 21.38 45.79
C THR A 80 -22.45 21.10 45.95
N PRO A 81 -22.99 21.12 47.19
CA PRO A 81 -24.42 20.95 47.41
C PRO A 81 -25.22 22.02 46.65
N GLY A 82 -26.07 21.61 45.71
CA GLY A 82 -26.90 22.51 44.87
C GLY A 82 -26.49 22.58 43.39
N LEU A 83 -25.32 22.05 43.00
CA LEU A 83 -24.92 21.85 41.58
C LEU A 83 -24.67 20.36 41.30
N SER A 84 -25.10 19.88 40.12
CA SER A 84 -24.85 18.51 39.67
C SER A 84 -23.45 18.36 39.06
N CYS A 85 -22.68 17.37 39.51
CA CYS A 85 -21.40 16.99 38.88
C CYS A 85 -21.62 16.48 37.44
N CYS A 86 -20.62 16.65 36.59
CA CYS A 86 -20.64 16.12 35.22
C CYS A 86 -19.77 14.86 35.16
N GLU A 87 -20.27 13.79 34.51
CA GLU A 87 -19.44 12.61 34.22
C GLU A 87 -18.59 12.88 32.98
N ALA A 88 -17.27 12.95 33.15
CA ALA A 88 -16.34 13.13 32.03
C ALA A 88 -15.61 11.84 31.67
N THR A 89 -15.54 11.58 30.36
CA THR A 89 -14.73 10.50 29.80
C THR A 89 -13.24 10.78 30.01
N ASN A 90 -12.54 9.82 30.60
CA ASN A 90 -11.09 9.86 30.72
C ASN A 90 -10.44 9.37 29.43
N VAL A 91 -10.06 10.31 28.57
CA VAL A 91 -9.24 10.08 27.37
C VAL A 91 -7.77 10.11 27.75
N ASN A 92 -7.04 9.01 27.52
CA ASN A 92 -5.60 8.96 27.78
C ASN A 92 -4.82 9.82 26.77
N LYS A 93 -3.88 10.61 27.27
CA LYS A 93 -3.02 11.51 26.47
C LYS A 93 -1.56 11.08 26.49
N ILE A 94 -1.09 10.55 27.61
CA ILE A 94 0.29 10.09 27.82
C ILE A 94 0.26 8.63 28.29
N LEU A 95 1.04 7.78 27.63
CA LEU A 95 1.29 6.40 28.01
C LEU A 95 2.77 6.09 27.78
N VAL A 96 3.52 5.85 28.85
CA VAL A 96 4.97 5.61 28.81
C VAL A 96 5.31 4.39 29.66
N VAL A 97 6.08 3.47 29.10
CA VAL A 97 6.55 2.25 29.76
C VAL A 97 8.00 2.46 30.21
N ASP A 98 8.26 2.31 31.51
CA ASP A 98 9.61 2.31 32.10
C ASP A 98 9.97 0.91 32.59
N ASP A 99 10.57 0.13 31.70
CA ASP A 99 11.02 -1.24 32.00
C ASP A 99 12.09 -1.28 33.12
N ASN A 100 12.87 -0.20 33.31
CA ASN A 100 13.94 -0.18 34.31
C ASN A 100 13.39 -0.16 35.73
N GLN A 101 12.27 0.53 35.94
CA GLN A 101 11.61 0.64 37.24
C GLN A 101 10.39 -0.29 37.38
N GLY A 102 10.08 -1.06 36.35
CA GLY A 102 8.96 -1.98 36.37
C GLY A 102 7.59 -1.27 36.36
N GLN A 103 7.47 -0.11 35.72
CA GLN A 103 6.36 0.82 35.89
C GLN A 103 5.80 1.37 34.57
N VAL A 104 4.54 1.78 34.58
CA VAL A 104 3.84 2.42 33.46
C VAL A 104 3.23 3.74 33.94
N LEU A 105 3.59 4.83 33.28
CA LEU A 105 3.02 6.15 33.50
C LEU A 105 1.83 6.38 32.56
N THR A 106 0.69 6.79 33.10
CA THR A 106 -0.52 7.13 32.36
C THR A 106 -1.07 8.48 32.79
N CYS A 107 -1.41 9.34 31.84
CA CYS A 107 -2.05 10.63 32.12
C CYS A 107 -3.23 10.83 31.17
N GLY A 108 -4.34 11.32 31.70
CA GLY A 108 -5.58 11.56 30.96
C GLY A 108 -5.98 13.04 30.94
N VAL A 109 -7.20 13.30 30.44
CA VAL A 109 -7.79 14.65 30.40
C VAL A 109 -8.55 15.03 31.68
N VAL A 110 -8.84 14.05 32.53
CA VAL A 110 -9.54 14.25 33.81
C VAL A 110 -8.54 14.61 34.92
N ARG A 111 -9.04 14.93 36.12
CA ARG A 111 -8.22 15.26 37.30
C ARG A 111 -7.20 16.37 37.02
N ARG A 112 -7.63 17.42 36.30
CA ARG A 112 -6.78 18.55 35.89
C ARG A 112 -5.52 18.15 35.11
N GLY A 113 -5.53 17.00 34.43
CA GLY A 113 -4.34 16.51 33.72
C GLY A 113 -3.30 15.84 34.62
N GLY A 114 -3.71 15.34 35.80
CA GLY A 114 -2.87 14.53 36.68
C GLY A 114 -2.52 13.17 36.08
N CYS A 115 -1.45 12.58 36.60
CA CYS A 115 -0.89 11.31 36.11
C CYS A 115 -0.90 10.24 37.19
N GLU A 116 -0.88 8.99 36.76
CA GLU A 116 -0.72 7.81 37.61
C GLU A 116 0.49 7.00 37.17
N ILE A 117 1.22 6.46 38.13
CA ILE A 117 2.18 5.38 37.92
C ILE A 117 1.52 4.06 38.32
N ARG A 118 1.65 3.04 37.47
CA ARG A 118 1.13 1.69 37.65
C ARG A 118 2.26 0.68 37.57
N LEU A 119 2.17 -0.46 38.25
CA LEU A 119 3.22 -1.50 38.21
C LEU A 119 3.05 -2.42 37.00
N HIS A 120 4.16 -2.90 36.43
CA HIS A 120 4.13 -3.92 35.36
C HIS A 120 3.50 -5.23 35.82
N THR A 121 3.66 -5.59 37.09
CA THR A 121 3.13 -6.85 37.66
C THR A 121 1.63 -6.78 37.90
N ASN A 122 1.09 -5.62 38.25
CA ASN A 122 -0.32 -5.41 38.53
C ASN A 122 -0.70 -3.98 38.15
N ILE A 123 -1.38 -3.82 37.01
CA ILE A 123 -1.74 -2.49 36.52
C ILE A 123 -2.88 -1.85 37.33
N SER A 124 -3.61 -2.62 38.15
CA SER A 124 -4.62 -2.08 39.08
C SER A 124 -4.00 -1.28 40.23
N ASN A 125 -2.75 -1.58 40.61
CA ASN A 125 -2.04 -0.82 41.63
C ASN A 125 -1.51 0.50 41.06
N ALA A 126 -2.25 1.59 41.32
CA ALA A 126 -1.96 2.92 40.80
C ALA A 126 -1.59 3.91 41.93
N THR A 127 -0.51 4.65 41.73
CA THR A 127 -0.15 5.81 42.56
C THR A 127 -0.44 7.09 41.77
N LEU A 128 -1.34 7.92 42.28
CA LEU A 128 -1.77 9.17 41.64
C LEU A 128 -0.93 10.36 42.13
N ASN A 129 -0.48 11.21 41.22
CA ASN A 129 0.03 12.54 41.56
C ASN A 129 -1.04 13.60 41.27
N ASN A 130 -1.52 14.24 42.34
CA ASN A 130 -2.53 15.30 42.30
C ASN A 130 -1.93 16.72 42.34
N PHE A 131 -0.61 16.85 42.40
CA PHE A 131 0.10 18.12 42.57
C PHE A 131 0.76 18.60 41.28
N THR A 132 0.94 17.72 40.29
CA THR A 132 1.65 18.05 39.05
C THR A 132 0.81 17.68 37.84
N PHE A 133 0.51 18.68 37.01
CA PHE A 133 -0.40 18.58 35.87
C PHE A 133 0.38 18.70 34.56
N ILE A 134 0.68 17.57 33.93
CA ILE A 134 1.51 17.50 32.71
C ILE A 134 0.75 16.92 31.51
N SER A 135 -0.57 16.85 31.60
CA SER A 135 -1.45 16.37 30.53
C SER A 135 -2.49 17.45 30.20
N PRO A 136 -2.87 17.61 28.93
CA PRO A 136 -3.90 18.56 28.55
C PRO A 136 -5.26 18.10 29.07
N VAL A 137 -6.09 19.06 29.47
CA VAL A 137 -7.46 18.82 29.98
C VAL A 137 -8.53 18.73 28.88
N HIS A 138 -8.14 18.93 27.61
CA HIS A 138 -9.05 18.84 26.47
C HIS A 138 -8.74 17.61 25.60
N PRO A 139 -9.73 16.76 25.22
CA PRO A 139 -9.50 15.55 24.42
C PRO A 139 -8.76 15.78 23.09
N GLN A 140 -9.01 16.90 22.41
CA GLN A 140 -8.39 17.24 21.12
C GLN A 140 -7.02 17.93 21.23
N ALA A 141 -6.64 18.45 22.40
CA ALA A 141 -5.31 19.01 22.62
C ALA A 141 -4.26 17.87 22.59
N SER A 142 -3.01 18.14 22.22
CA SER A 142 -2.00 17.09 22.10
C SER A 142 -0.98 17.10 23.24
N ALA A 143 -0.37 15.95 23.46
CA ALA A 143 0.73 15.76 24.37
C ALA A 143 1.72 14.75 23.76
N VAL A 144 3.00 14.98 24.02
CA VAL A 144 4.08 14.06 23.71
C VAL A 144 4.87 13.86 25.00
N ALA A 145 5.18 12.61 25.32
CA ALA A 145 6.06 12.30 26.43
C ALA A 145 6.89 11.06 26.12
N PHE A 146 8.16 11.09 26.53
CA PHE A 146 9.10 9.99 26.34
C PHE A 146 10.20 10.04 27.40
N LEU A 147 10.81 8.88 27.66
CA LEU A 147 11.90 8.77 28.61
C LEU A 147 13.19 9.36 28.03
N VAL A 148 13.94 10.06 28.88
CA VAL A 148 15.23 10.66 28.57
C VAL A 148 16.26 10.20 29.58
N THR A 149 17.42 9.76 29.10
CA THR A 149 18.57 9.36 29.93
C THR A 149 19.58 10.50 30.06
N SER A 150 19.96 10.82 31.29
CA SER A 150 21.07 11.73 31.65
C SER A 150 22.01 11.00 32.61
N GLY A 151 23.18 10.61 32.12
CA GLY A 151 24.07 9.70 32.85
C GLY A 151 23.36 8.36 33.16
N SER A 152 23.27 8.01 34.44
CA SER A 152 22.53 6.83 34.94
C SER A 152 21.09 7.11 35.35
N ASN A 153 20.63 8.37 35.28
CA ASN A 153 19.28 8.77 35.67
C ASN A 153 18.33 8.82 34.47
N ILE A 154 17.06 8.51 34.74
CA ILE A 154 15.98 8.54 33.77
C ILE A 154 14.99 9.63 34.19
N TYR A 155 14.61 10.45 33.22
CA TYR A 155 13.66 11.54 33.34
C TYR A 155 12.58 11.39 32.29
N LEU A 156 11.50 12.14 32.43
CA LEU A 156 10.42 12.24 31.46
C LEU A 156 10.47 13.62 30.82
N ALA A 157 10.69 13.67 29.51
CA ALA A 157 10.48 14.87 28.73
C ALA A 157 9.02 14.92 28.29
N VAL A 158 8.38 16.07 28.48
CA VAL A 158 6.95 16.26 28.19
C VAL A 158 6.75 17.56 27.42
N GLY A 159 6.00 17.50 26.32
CA GLY A 159 5.48 18.65 25.59
C GLY A 159 3.95 18.61 25.56
N ILE A 160 3.28 19.69 25.96
CA ILE A 160 1.82 19.79 25.97
C ILE A 160 1.30 21.00 25.19
N THR A 161 0.17 20.83 24.50
CA THR A 161 -0.55 21.96 23.92
C THR A 161 -0.94 22.96 25.01
N ASN A 162 -0.58 24.22 24.81
CA ASN A 162 -1.04 25.32 25.64
C ASN A 162 -2.57 25.49 25.45
N ILE A 163 -3.34 25.37 26.53
CA ILE A 163 -4.79 25.59 26.52
C ILE A 163 -5.03 26.93 27.21
N ARG A 164 -5.65 27.88 26.52
CA ARG A 164 -5.99 29.20 27.03
C ARG A 164 -7.51 29.40 27.07
N LYS A 165 -7.98 30.41 27.81
CA LYS A 165 -9.42 30.75 27.89
C LYS A 165 -10.03 31.05 26.52
N ASP A 166 -9.25 31.66 25.62
CA ASP A 166 -9.59 32.05 24.25
C ASP A 166 -9.17 31.01 23.19
N SER A 167 -8.47 29.94 23.58
CA SER A 167 -8.04 28.90 22.64
C SER A 167 -9.23 28.12 22.11
N ARG A 168 -9.10 27.58 20.89
CA ARG A 168 -10.05 26.61 20.31
C ARG A 168 -10.27 25.35 21.15
N TYR A 169 -9.39 25.08 22.12
CA TYR A 169 -9.47 23.98 23.07
C TYR A 169 -10.05 24.40 24.43
N SER A 170 -10.73 25.55 24.49
CA SER A 170 -11.43 26.03 25.69
C SER A 170 -12.36 24.94 26.22
N THR A 171 -12.21 24.59 27.49
CA THR A 171 -12.94 23.47 28.08
C THR A 171 -14.40 23.82 28.35
N PRO A 172 -15.34 22.88 28.16
CA PRO A 172 -16.73 23.06 28.58
C PRO A 172 -16.81 23.41 30.08
N PRO A 173 -17.87 24.11 30.54
CA PRO A 173 -18.01 24.57 31.94
C PRO A 173 -17.93 23.48 33.01
N CYS A 174 -18.12 22.22 32.60
CA CYS A 174 -18.08 21.02 33.44
C CYS A 174 -16.68 20.52 33.79
N ILE A 175 -15.63 20.85 33.03
CA ILE A 175 -14.25 20.43 33.32
C ILE A 175 -13.61 21.53 34.14
N ASP A 176 -13.04 21.17 35.29
CA ASP A 176 -12.41 22.08 36.26
C ASP A 176 -11.67 23.24 35.57
N ASN A 177 -12.18 24.47 35.74
CA ASN A 177 -11.80 25.68 34.99
C ASN A 177 -10.39 26.22 35.31
N GLN A 178 -9.54 25.46 36.01
CA GLN A 178 -8.14 25.79 36.16
C GLN A 178 -7.40 25.49 34.86
N VAL A 179 -7.35 26.51 34.01
CA VAL A 179 -6.48 26.58 32.84
C VAL A 179 -5.04 26.33 33.31
N ASN A 180 -4.36 25.34 32.72
CA ASN A 180 -2.94 25.12 32.98
C ASN A 180 -2.18 26.39 32.56
N GLU A 181 -1.76 27.19 33.54
CA GLU A 181 -0.94 28.36 33.26
C GLU A 181 0.50 27.90 32.92
N GLN A 182 0.91 28.23 31.69
CA GLN A 182 2.30 28.49 31.27
C GLN A 182 3.27 27.33 30.97
N MET A 183 3.01 26.06 31.30
CA MET A 183 3.96 24.98 31.00
C MET A 183 3.78 24.37 29.61
N ILE A 184 4.82 24.41 28.77
CA ILE A 184 4.74 23.92 27.39
C ILE A 184 5.71 22.77 27.15
N ILE A 185 6.95 22.90 27.60
CA ILE A 185 7.92 21.79 27.65
C ILE A 185 8.53 21.72 29.05
N SER A 186 8.65 20.52 29.59
CA SER A 186 9.35 20.27 30.86
C SER A 186 10.06 18.93 30.88
N VAL A 187 11.11 18.84 31.70
CA VAL A 187 11.81 17.59 32.02
C VAL A 187 11.59 17.27 33.50
N ARG A 188 11.05 16.09 33.79
CA ARG A 188 10.54 15.71 35.11
C ARG A 188 11.20 14.45 35.64
N ASN A 189 11.37 14.35 36.95
CA ASN A 189 11.79 13.10 37.58
C ASN A 189 10.61 12.12 37.59
N ILE A 190 10.85 10.83 37.36
CA ILE A 190 9.80 9.80 37.40
C ILE A 190 9.90 8.87 38.60
N LYS A 191 10.97 8.98 39.40
CA LYS A 191 11.16 8.19 40.62
C LYS A 191 10.17 8.67 41.67
N ASN A 192 9.36 7.73 42.17
CA ASN A 192 8.50 7.99 43.33
C ASN A 192 9.29 7.68 44.61
N ALA A 193 9.55 8.67 45.45
CA ALA A 193 10.28 8.49 46.72
C ALA A 193 9.43 8.97 47.92
N LYS A 194 9.77 8.51 49.14
CA LYS A 194 8.97 8.75 50.37
C LYS A 194 8.60 10.21 50.64
N LEU A 195 9.40 11.18 50.18
CA LEU A 195 9.23 12.60 50.46
C LEU A 195 9.08 13.46 49.19
N THR A 196 9.18 12.86 47.99
CA THR A 196 9.11 13.59 46.72
C THR A 196 8.20 12.82 45.76
N PRO A 197 7.02 13.37 45.40
CA PRO A 197 6.13 12.72 44.47
C PRO A 197 6.79 12.61 43.09
N PHE A 198 6.53 11.52 42.37
CA PHE A 198 6.95 11.41 40.97
C PHE A 198 6.42 12.60 40.13
N LEU A 199 7.11 12.97 39.06
CA LEU A 199 6.95 14.21 38.28
C LEU A 199 7.38 15.50 38.99
N SER A 200 8.00 15.42 40.16
CA SER A 200 8.69 16.57 40.73
C SER A 200 9.86 17.02 39.84
N TYR A 201 10.26 18.26 40.01
CA TYR A 201 11.53 18.73 39.46
C TYR A 201 12.71 18.09 40.19
N ASP A 202 13.88 18.17 39.59
CA ASP A 202 15.12 17.83 40.28
C ASP A 202 15.48 18.99 41.22
N PHE A 203 15.31 18.77 42.52
CA PHE A 203 15.51 19.80 43.55
C PHE A 203 16.93 20.38 43.55
N ASN A 204 17.91 19.66 43.02
CA ASN A 204 19.28 20.15 42.92
C ASN A 204 19.45 21.26 41.87
N PHE A 205 18.53 21.37 40.90
CA PHE A 205 18.68 22.24 39.74
C PHE A 205 17.48 23.16 39.45
N GLY A 206 16.36 23.00 40.17
CA GLY A 206 15.18 23.86 40.03
C GLY A 206 14.29 23.52 38.83
N GLU A 207 13.30 24.38 38.55
CA GLU A 207 12.34 24.17 37.45
C GLU A 207 12.96 24.49 36.09
N GLN A 208 13.22 23.45 35.28
CA GLN A 208 13.59 23.61 33.86
C GLN A 208 12.33 23.60 32.99
N LEU A 209 11.71 24.78 32.88
CA LEU A 209 10.42 24.98 32.26
C LEU A 209 10.57 25.91 31.05
N VAL A 210 10.06 25.44 29.90
CA VAL A 210 10.00 26.23 28.67
C VAL A 210 8.62 26.85 28.57
N THR A 211 8.58 28.19 28.50
CA THR A 211 7.37 29.01 28.32
C THR A 211 7.35 29.65 26.94
N LEU A 212 6.24 30.31 26.59
CA LEU A 212 6.10 31.12 25.39
C LEU A 212 6.21 32.61 25.70
N GLU A 213 6.83 33.37 24.80
CA GLU A 213 6.82 34.84 24.83
C GLU A 213 5.47 35.43 24.40
N ASP A 214 4.95 34.96 23.26
CA ASP A 214 3.65 35.38 22.72
C ASP A 214 2.58 34.38 23.14
N LEU A 215 1.68 34.87 24.01
CA LEU A 215 0.56 34.11 24.52
C LEU A 215 -0.54 33.91 23.46
N GLY A 216 -0.44 34.40 22.22
CA GLY A 216 -1.43 34.25 21.15
C GLY A 216 -1.33 32.98 20.30
N MET A 217 -0.23 32.23 20.36
CA MET A 217 0.04 31.09 19.46
C MET A 217 -0.53 29.73 19.91
N ASP A 218 -1.27 29.04 19.04
CA ASP A 218 -1.77 27.68 19.27
C ASP A 218 -0.72 26.65 18.79
N LEU A 219 -0.17 25.87 19.73
CA LEU A 219 0.85 24.84 19.46
C LEU A 219 0.28 23.42 19.59
N LYS A 220 0.67 22.52 18.69
CA LYS A 220 0.31 21.09 18.75
C LYS A 220 1.54 20.21 18.61
N PHE A 221 1.97 19.60 19.72
CA PHE A 221 3.02 18.58 19.72
C PHE A 221 2.59 17.34 18.96
N VAL A 222 3.50 16.80 18.14
CA VAL A 222 3.25 15.64 17.28
C VAL A 222 4.05 14.44 17.74
N ASP A 223 5.35 14.61 17.95
CA ASP A 223 6.27 13.52 18.29
C ASP A 223 7.52 14.04 19.01
N GLY A 224 8.32 13.13 19.56
CA GLY A 224 9.58 13.45 20.21
C GLY A 224 10.36 12.22 20.66
N PHE A 225 11.68 12.35 20.69
CA PHE A 225 12.61 11.27 20.97
C PHE A 225 13.96 11.81 21.44
N GLN A 226 14.77 10.93 22.04
CA GLN A 226 16.18 11.22 22.35
C GLN A 226 17.08 10.52 21.32
N ALA A 227 18.05 11.25 20.76
CA ALA A 227 19.12 10.69 19.94
C ALA A 227 20.48 11.12 20.50
N GLY A 228 21.25 10.15 21.01
CA GLY A 228 22.49 10.43 21.74
C GLY A 228 22.22 11.36 22.94
N THR A 229 22.94 12.48 23.01
CA THR A 229 22.79 13.50 24.06
C THR A 229 21.79 14.61 23.70
N MET A 230 20.98 14.43 22.67
CA MET A 230 20.02 15.44 22.22
C MET A 230 18.58 14.93 22.36
N ILE A 231 17.72 15.77 22.90
CA ILE A 231 16.26 15.61 22.94
C ILE A 231 15.69 16.38 21.75
N TYR A 232 14.80 15.76 20.99
CA TYR A 232 14.08 16.37 19.89
C TYR A 232 12.57 16.35 20.17
N MET A 233 11.89 17.46 19.90
CA MET A 233 10.43 17.56 19.95
C MET A 233 9.92 18.26 18.70
N LEU A 234 8.88 17.69 18.08
CA LEU A 234 8.26 18.22 16.88
C LEU A 234 6.87 18.75 17.18
N LEU A 235 6.56 19.92 16.66
CA LEU A 235 5.27 20.57 16.86
C LEU A 235 4.78 21.30 15.60
N ASN A 236 3.47 21.46 15.52
CA ASN A 236 2.83 22.36 14.58
C ASN A 236 2.49 23.68 15.27
N ILE A 237 2.62 24.77 14.52
CA ILE A 237 2.19 26.10 14.91
C ILE A 237 1.07 26.53 13.97
N ASN A 238 -0.02 27.06 14.52
CA ASN A 238 -1.12 27.52 13.68
C ASN A 238 -0.65 28.62 12.70
N ASN A 239 -1.08 28.55 11.44
CA ASN A 239 -0.70 29.46 10.35
C ASN A 239 0.80 29.55 10.00
N SER A 240 1.65 28.66 10.51
CA SER A 240 3.09 28.61 10.25
C SER A 240 3.54 27.20 9.85
N ASN A 241 4.79 27.07 9.41
CA ASN A 241 5.37 25.75 9.15
C ASN A 241 5.70 25.02 10.47
N PRO A 242 5.83 23.68 10.44
CA PRO A 242 6.14 22.88 11.61
C PRO A 242 7.55 23.15 12.12
N GLU A 243 7.76 22.94 13.42
CA GLU A 243 9.00 23.31 14.10
C GLU A 243 9.60 22.10 14.82
N LEU A 244 10.93 22.05 14.79
CA LEU A 244 11.76 21.11 15.52
C LEU A 244 12.47 21.87 16.64
N VAL A 245 12.21 21.44 17.87
CA VAL A 245 12.93 21.88 19.06
C VAL A 245 13.98 20.83 19.41
N GLN A 246 15.22 21.27 19.64
CA GLN A 246 16.34 20.45 20.06
C GLN A 246 16.90 20.96 21.39
N MET A 247 17.13 20.05 22.34
CA MET A 247 17.71 20.35 23.65
C MET A 247 18.88 19.42 23.95
N SER A 248 20.00 19.94 24.44
CA SER A 248 21.13 19.10 24.83
C SER A 248 21.00 18.63 26.28
N VAL A 249 21.23 17.34 26.51
CA VAL A 249 21.24 16.71 27.84
C VAL A 249 22.61 16.88 28.47
N ASN A 250 22.64 17.42 29.69
CA ASN A 250 23.82 17.47 30.54
C ASN A 250 23.98 16.12 31.26
N ASN A 251 25.03 15.38 30.92
CA ASN A 251 25.34 14.11 31.58
C ASN A 251 26.14 14.27 32.88
N GLU A 252 26.79 15.42 33.08
CA GLU A 252 27.65 15.69 34.24
C GLU A 252 26.87 16.25 35.43
N GLN A 253 25.58 16.59 35.25
CA GLN A 253 24.68 17.07 36.30
C GLN A 253 25.21 18.31 37.06
N THR A 254 25.90 19.21 36.37
CA THR A 254 26.56 20.37 37.00
C THR A 254 25.70 21.63 37.09
N ARG A 255 24.72 21.83 36.19
CA ARG A 255 23.92 23.08 36.07
C ARG A 255 22.44 22.86 35.67
N GLY A 256 21.94 21.63 35.78
CA GLY A 256 20.61 21.20 35.31
C GLY A 256 20.64 20.23 34.12
N ILE A 257 19.50 19.59 33.81
CA ILE A 257 19.40 18.48 32.84
C ILE A 257 19.49 18.99 31.40
N VAL A 258 18.76 20.06 31.08
CA VAL A 258 18.83 20.75 29.79
C VAL A 258 19.93 21.80 29.87
N GLN A 259 20.91 21.72 28.96
CA GLN A 259 22.04 22.65 28.89
C GLN A 259 21.88 23.71 27.80
N SER A 260 21.18 23.40 26.71
CA SER A 260 20.92 24.33 25.61
C SER A 260 19.59 24.04 24.95
N PHE A 261 19.03 25.05 24.29
CA PHE A 261 17.77 24.94 23.55
C PHE A 261 17.90 25.63 22.19
N TYR A 262 17.50 24.90 21.16
CA TYR A 262 17.52 25.33 19.77
C TYR A 262 16.16 25.10 19.11
N GLN A 263 15.63 26.10 18.43
CA GLN A 263 14.44 25.96 17.58
C GLN A 263 14.80 26.06 16.09
N VAL A 264 14.13 25.26 15.26
CA VAL A 264 14.35 25.23 13.81
C VAL A 264 13.03 24.97 13.07
N SER A 265 12.72 25.82 12.10
CA SER A 265 11.55 25.62 11.23
C SER A 265 11.82 24.55 10.17
N LEU A 266 10.88 23.62 9.97
CA LEU A 266 10.92 22.62 8.90
C LEU A 266 10.18 23.17 7.69
N THR A 267 10.90 23.42 6.60
CA THR A 267 10.31 24.08 5.42
C THR A 267 10.64 23.34 4.14
N VAL A 268 9.75 23.49 3.15
CA VAL A 268 9.95 23.08 1.76
C VAL A 268 9.51 24.25 0.90
N LYS A 269 10.33 24.65 -0.08
CA LYS A 269 10.12 25.89 -0.86
C LYS A 269 8.67 26.02 -1.34
N LYS A 270 8.04 27.17 -1.03
CA LYS A 270 6.67 27.58 -1.44
C LYS A 270 5.50 26.73 -0.90
N LEU A 271 5.75 25.72 -0.07
CA LEU A 271 4.67 24.90 0.51
C LEU A 271 4.40 25.31 1.96
N GLN A 272 3.13 25.40 2.32
CA GLN A 272 2.69 25.41 3.71
C GLN A 272 2.35 23.99 4.13
N LEU A 273 2.99 23.51 5.20
CA LEU A 273 2.93 22.12 5.61
C LEU A 273 2.38 21.98 7.04
N ARG A 274 1.76 20.83 7.30
CA ARG A 274 1.38 20.42 8.65
C ARG A 274 1.89 19.02 8.94
N LEU A 275 2.70 18.89 9.98
CA LEU A 275 3.29 17.62 10.38
C LEU A 275 2.23 16.70 10.99
N LEU A 276 2.16 15.46 10.49
CA LEU A 276 1.25 14.42 10.96
C LEU A 276 1.96 13.37 11.82
N SER A 277 3.17 12.96 11.41
CA SER A 277 3.99 11.97 12.11
C SER A 277 5.46 12.11 11.72
N SER A 278 6.36 11.58 12.55
CA SER A 278 7.79 11.49 12.26
C SER A 278 8.40 10.17 12.70
N ALA A 279 9.58 9.87 12.18
CA ALA A 279 10.42 8.76 12.63
C ALA A 279 11.90 9.15 12.56
N LEU A 280 12.65 8.79 13.61
CA LEU A 280 14.11 8.92 13.63
C LEU A 280 14.75 7.70 12.97
N ILE A 281 15.74 7.95 12.11
CA ILE A 281 16.60 6.92 11.53
C ILE A 281 18.02 7.17 12.03
N SER A 282 18.59 6.19 12.72
CA SER A 282 19.98 6.24 13.19
C SER A 282 20.80 5.21 12.42
N LEU A 283 21.75 5.69 11.61
CA LEU A 283 22.66 4.81 10.85
C LEU A 283 23.99 4.63 11.60
N PRO A 284 24.69 3.49 11.39
CA PRO A 284 26.06 3.31 11.86
C PRO A 284 26.95 4.47 11.39
N GLY A 285 27.75 5.07 12.29
CA GLY A 285 28.62 6.20 11.97
C GLY A 285 28.07 7.60 12.30
N GLN A 286 27.07 7.70 13.18
CA GLN A 286 26.48 8.97 13.70
C GLN A 286 25.68 9.83 12.70
N LEU A 287 25.28 9.30 11.54
CA LEU A 287 24.29 9.96 10.68
C LEU A 287 22.89 9.74 11.24
N SER A 288 22.16 10.83 11.50
CA SER A 288 20.77 10.79 11.95
C SER A 288 19.87 11.50 10.93
N TYR A 289 18.89 10.78 10.41
CA TYR A 289 17.87 11.34 9.52
C TYR A 289 16.52 11.39 10.25
N LEU A 290 15.74 12.41 9.91
CA LEU A 290 14.38 12.59 10.36
C LEU A 290 13.45 12.41 9.16
N ALA A 291 12.66 11.33 9.16
CA ALA A 291 11.57 11.15 8.20
C ALA A 291 10.29 11.78 8.76
N THR A 292 9.54 12.46 7.90
CA THR A 292 8.36 13.25 8.28
C THR A 292 7.25 13.06 7.28
N VAL A 293 6.03 12.88 7.79
CA VAL A 293 4.81 12.86 6.99
C VAL A 293 4.09 14.18 7.18
N PHE A 294 3.89 14.93 6.09
CA PHE A 294 3.17 16.19 6.08
C PHE A 294 1.85 16.10 5.33
N LEU A 295 0.88 16.90 5.77
CA LEU A 295 -0.26 17.32 4.96
C LEU A 295 0.10 18.64 4.28
N HIS A 296 -0.13 18.72 2.97
CA HIS A 296 -0.05 19.99 2.24
C HIS A 296 -1.31 20.82 2.49
N ILE A 297 -1.14 22.09 2.84
CA ILE A 297 -2.26 23.02 3.04
C ILE A 297 -2.25 24.02 1.89
N ASP A 298 -3.20 23.87 0.96
CA ASP A 298 -3.51 24.91 -0.03
C ASP A 298 -4.49 25.93 0.58
N LYS A 299 -4.19 27.21 0.41
CA LYS A 299 -5.00 28.32 0.92
C LYS A 299 -6.09 28.75 -0.07
N ASP A 300 -5.92 28.43 -1.35
CA ASP A 300 -6.75 28.99 -2.44
C ASP A 300 -7.76 27.98 -3.02
N THR A 301 -7.63 26.67 -2.75
CA THR A 301 -8.60 25.64 -3.16
C THR A 301 -8.97 24.69 -2.01
N PRO A 302 -10.27 24.51 -1.68
CA PRO A 302 -10.64 23.67 -0.53
C PRO A 302 -10.60 22.16 -0.74
N ARG A 303 -10.17 21.60 -1.90
CA ARG A 303 -10.58 20.21 -2.19
C ARG A 303 -9.80 19.33 -3.16
N GLU A 304 -8.76 19.75 -3.86
CA GLU A 304 -8.37 18.94 -5.04
C GLU A 304 -7.30 17.87 -4.87
N PHE A 305 -6.39 17.92 -3.89
CA PHE A 305 -5.62 16.71 -3.50
C PHE A 305 -5.13 16.80 -2.04
N ASP A 306 -5.82 16.18 -1.08
CA ASP A 306 -5.33 15.91 0.30
C ASP A 306 -4.18 14.87 0.29
N SER A 307 -3.22 15.08 -0.60
CA SER A 307 -2.02 14.26 -0.72
C SER A 307 -1.12 14.56 0.48
N THR A 308 -0.67 13.48 1.11
CA THR A 308 0.32 13.56 2.17
C THR A 308 1.69 13.27 1.58
N LEU A 309 2.71 13.95 2.11
CA LEU A 309 4.05 14.00 1.55
C LEU A 309 5.05 13.44 2.56
N LEU A 310 5.90 12.52 2.13
CA LEU A 310 7.03 12.03 2.91
C LEU A 310 8.31 12.80 2.53
N TYR A 311 8.89 13.50 3.51
CA TYR A 311 10.18 14.16 3.38
C TYR A 311 11.20 13.62 4.38
N ILE A 312 12.47 13.67 4.00
CA ILE A 312 13.61 13.22 4.81
C ILE A 312 14.58 14.39 5.01
N TYR A 313 14.93 14.64 6.26
CA TYR A 313 15.85 15.68 6.69
C TYR A 313 17.11 15.08 7.29
N ASN A 314 18.27 15.64 6.99
CA ASN A 314 19.52 15.28 7.64
C ASN A 314 19.69 16.11 8.93
N LEU A 315 19.58 15.49 10.11
CA LEU A 315 19.73 16.20 11.39
C LEU A 315 21.18 16.64 11.65
N ASN A 316 22.16 16.03 10.99
CA ASN A 316 23.56 16.41 11.16
C ASN A 316 23.87 17.80 10.61
N SER A 317 23.08 18.31 9.65
CA SER A 317 23.26 19.67 9.11
C SER A 317 22.90 20.77 10.10
N LEU A 318 22.35 20.43 11.27
CA LEU A 318 22.14 21.36 12.37
C LEU A 318 23.43 21.66 13.14
N LYS A 319 24.46 20.82 13.02
CA LYS A 319 25.76 21.03 13.69
C LYS A 319 26.49 22.20 13.04
N GLY A 320 26.92 23.18 13.84
CA GLY A 320 27.75 24.30 13.39
C GLY A 320 27.00 25.49 12.78
N LYS A 321 25.66 25.50 12.75
CA LYS A 321 24.89 26.66 12.30
C LYS A 321 24.86 27.78 13.36
N SER A 322 25.01 29.03 12.90
CA SER A 322 24.94 30.21 13.76
C SER A 322 23.52 30.49 14.25
N PRO A 323 23.33 30.87 15.53
CA PRO A 323 22.02 31.23 16.06
C PRO A 323 21.44 32.53 15.48
N MET A 324 20.15 32.55 15.17
CA MET A 324 19.32 33.74 15.01
C MET A 324 18.67 34.12 16.35
N LYS A 325 18.33 35.40 16.55
CA LYS A 325 17.94 35.98 17.86
C LYS A 325 16.43 36.06 18.17
N ASN A 326 15.53 35.57 17.32
CA ASN A 326 14.08 35.73 17.52
C ASN A 326 13.37 34.39 17.80
N SER A 327 13.51 33.85 19.02
CA SER A 327 12.71 32.72 19.48
C SER A 327 11.45 33.18 20.21
N TYR A 328 10.36 32.46 20.00
CA TYR A 328 9.13 32.63 20.77
C TYR A 328 9.09 31.76 22.02
N PHE A 329 10.09 30.89 22.26
CA PHE A 329 10.26 30.15 23.49
C PHE A 329 11.17 30.90 24.47
N LYS A 330 10.84 30.82 25.76
CA LYS A 330 11.67 31.33 26.86
C LYS A 330 12.00 30.21 27.84
N ILE A 331 13.23 30.22 28.33
CA ILE A 331 13.68 29.36 29.42
C ILE A 331 14.30 30.23 30.49
N ALA A 332 13.85 30.05 31.72
CA ALA A 332 14.42 30.76 32.85
C ALA A 332 15.93 30.48 32.97
N GLY A 333 16.75 31.53 32.87
CA GLY A 333 18.21 31.44 33.04
C GLY A 333 18.99 30.81 31.87
N THR A 334 18.37 30.51 30.72
CA THR A 334 19.05 29.91 29.54
C THR A 334 18.76 30.71 28.27
N GLU A 335 19.79 31.01 27.48
CA GLU A 335 19.64 31.69 26.18
C GLU A 335 18.99 30.72 25.17
N VAL A 336 17.87 31.14 24.59
CA VAL A 336 17.15 30.38 23.57
C VAL A 336 17.63 30.81 22.19
N ARG A 337 18.05 29.84 21.38
CA ARG A 337 18.65 30.08 20.06
C ARG A 337 17.73 29.58 18.96
N SER A 338 17.61 30.35 17.88
CA SER A 338 16.93 29.89 16.65
C SER A 338 17.95 29.63 15.55
N SER A 339 17.62 28.83 14.54
CA SER A 339 18.49 28.62 13.37
C SER A 339 17.74 28.88 12.06
N GLU A 340 18.48 28.97 10.96
CA GLU A 340 17.89 29.00 9.62
C GLU A 340 17.00 27.76 9.39
N PRO A 341 15.90 27.91 8.63
CA PRO A 341 15.01 26.80 8.32
C PRO A 341 15.74 25.57 7.78
N LEU A 342 15.39 24.40 8.29
CA LEU A 342 15.92 23.13 7.83
C LEU A 342 15.20 22.73 6.53
N GLN A 343 15.98 22.48 5.49
CA GLN A 343 15.49 21.98 4.20
C GLN A 343 15.61 20.45 4.15
N PRO A 344 14.71 19.75 3.44
CA PRO A 344 14.84 18.33 3.19
C PRO A 344 16.07 18.03 2.32
N ASN A 345 16.46 16.76 2.25
CA ASN A 345 17.56 16.31 1.40
C ASN A 345 17.31 16.60 -0.10
N GLU A 346 16.06 16.53 -0.54
CA GLU A 346 15.60 16.74 -1.91
C GLU A 346 14.33 17.61 -1.88
N GLU A 347 14.11 18.43 -2.92
CA GLU A 347 12.91 19.29 -3.00
C GLU A 347 11.63 18.49 -3.30
N THR A 348 11.77 17.38 -4.03
CA THR A 348 10.67 16.47 -4.33
C THR A 348 10.42 15.52 -3.15
N ALA A 349 9.14 15.29 -2.85
CA ALA A 349 8.77 14.34 -1.82
C ALA A 349 9.27 12.93 -2.18
N VAL A 350 9.80 12.22 -1.18
CA VAL A 350 10.33 10.86 -1.33
C VAL A 350 9.23 9.87 -1.68
N PHE A 351 8.03 10.10 -1.12
CA PHE A 351 6.83 9.33 -1.40
C PHE A 351 5.60 10.22 -1.24
N VAL A 352 4.63 10.07 -2.13
CA VAL A 352 3.35 10.78 -2.11
C VAL A 352 2.25 9.75 -2.06
N HIS A 353 1.36 9.89 -1.09
CA HIS A 353 0.22 8.99 -0.92
C HIS A 353 -0.94 9.76 -0.27
N PRO A 354 -2.21 9.43 -0.57
CA PRO A 354 -3.34 10.02 0.14
C PRO A 354 -3.33 9.60 1.62
N GLU A 355 -3.66 10.54 2.50
CA GLU A 355 -4.04 10.26 3.89
C GLU A 355 -3.03 9.47 4.74
N MET A 356 -1.71 9.58 4.55
CA MET A 356 -0.75 9.03 5.50
C MET A 356 -0.89 9.71 6.86
N VAL A 357 -0.96 8.94 7.94
CA VAL A 357 -1.17 9.42 9.32
C VAL A 357 -0.09 8.98 10.30
N SER A 358 0.69 7.94 9.96
CA SER A 358 1.77 7.45 10.80
C SER A 358 2.98 7.05 9.98
N ILE A 359 4.16 7.20 10.55
CA ILE A 359 5.40 6.62 10.03
C ILE A 359 6.18 5.96 11.16
N SER A 360 6.82 4.84 10.87
CA SER A 360 7.78 4.19 11.75
C SER A 360 8.95 3.67 10.92
N ALA A 361 10.15 3.69 11.50
CA ALA A 361 11.38 3.35 10.80
C ALA A 361 12.15 2.26 11.55
N ILE A 362 12.76 1.33 10.81
CA ILE A 362 13.68 0.34 11.34
C ILE A 362 14.80 0.06 10.34
N ASN A 363 15.98 -0.29 10.83
CA ASN A 363 17.08 -0.77 10.00
C ASN A 363 17.12 -2.30 10.02
N VAL A 364 17.01 -2.92 8.85
CA VAL A 364 17.11 -4.37 8.65
C VAL A 364 18.30 -4.65 7.76
N ARG A 365 19.40 -5.18 8.31
CA ARG A 365 20.60 -5.60 7.55
C ARG A 365 21.12 -4.53 6.56
N ASN A 366 21.28 -3.30 7.05
CA ASN A 366 21.68 -2.10 6.30
C ASN A 366 20.62 -1.46 5.40
N TRP A 367 19.43 -2.04 5.29
CA TRP A 367 18.30 -1.42 4.60
C TRP A 367 17.47 -0.61 5.60
N THR A 368 17.15 0.63 5.25
CA THR A 368 16.16 1.40 6.01
C THR A 368 14.77 1.03 5.50
N VAL A 369 13.88 0.64 6.42
CA VAL A 369 12.50 0.28 6.12
C VAL A 369 11.57 1.25 6.82
N PHE A 370 10.64 1.84 6.05
CA PHE A 370 9.53 2.62 6.60
C PHE A 370 8.24 1.83 6.58
N ILE A 371 7.47 1.95 7.65
CA ILE A 371 6.09 1.48 7.75
C ILE A 371 5.21 2.71 7.87
N LEU A 372 4.36 2.92 6.88
CA LEU A 372 3.42 4.02 6.78
C LEU A 372 2.01 3.51 7.04
N GLY A 373 1.28 4.19 7.90
CA GLY A 373 -0.14 3.91 8.12
C GLY A 373 -0.99 5.04 7.58
N THR A 374 -2.19 4.73 7.10
CA THR A 374 -3.09 5.71 6.47
C THR A 374 -4.46 5.82 7.16
N ALA A 375 -5.18 6.92 6.91
CA ALA A 375 -6.51 7.15 7.46
C ALA A 375 -7.60 6.27 6.82
N ASN A 376 -7.35 5.74 5.62
CA ASN A 376 -8.17 4.71 4.96
C ASN A 376 -7.75 3.26 5.32
N GLY A 377 -6.86 3.09 6.32
CA GLY A 377 -6.56 1.78 6.90
C GLY A 377 -5.62 0.90 6.08
N GLN A 378 -4.71 1.48 5.31
CA GLN A 378 -3.61 0.78 4.63
C GLN A 378 -2.33 0.88 5.46
N LEU A 379 -1.57 -0.22 5.47
CA LEU A 379 -0.22 -0.28 6.00
C LEU A 379 0.75 -0.53 4.85
N ILE A 380 1.59 0.46 4.55
CA ILE A 380 2.50 0.46 3.40
C ILE A 380 3.92 0.31 3.91
N LYS A 381 4.68 -0.61 3.33
CA LYS A 381 6.12 -0.79 3.60
C LYS A 381 6.92 -0.21 2.45
N LEU A 382 7.85 0.69 2.78
CA LEU A 382 8.84 1.22 1.85
C LEU A 382 10.22 0.70 2.24
N VAL A 383 10.96 0.19 1.26
CA VAL A 383 12.36 -0.20 1.41
C VAL A 383 13.21 0.86 0.74
N MET A 384 14.15 1.44 1.49
CA MET A 384 14.99 2.53 1.04
C MET A 384 16.39 2.04 0.69
N ASP A 385 16.97 2.59 -0.38
CA ASP A 385 18.39 2.40 -0.66
C ASP A 385 19.30 3.24 0.27
N ASN A 386 20.62 3.11 0.09
CA ASN A 386 21.62 3.84 0.88
C ASN A 386 21.55 5.36 0.71
N ASN A 387 20.91 5.86 -0.34
CA ASN A 387 20.72 7.28 -0.63
C ASN A 387 19.33 7.77 -0.18
N MET A 388 18.60 6.96 0.60
CA MET A 388 17.25 7.25 1.08
C MET A 388 16.24 7.44 -0.06
N LYS A 389 16.41 6.75 -1.19
CA LYS A 389 15.43 6.66 -2.27
C LYS A 389 14.60 5.38 -2.16
N VAL A 390 13.33 5.45 -2.55
CA VAL A 390 12.43 4.29 -2.50
C VAL A 390 12.89 3.27 -3.52
N LYS A 391 13.30 2.09 -3.03
CA LYS A 391 13.72 0.95 -3.85
C LYS A 391 12.55 0.01 -4.12
N SER A 392 11.74 -0.26 -3.10
CA SER A 392 10.54 -1.09 -3.19
C SER A 392 9.43 -0.51 -2.33
N ARG A 393 8.18 -0.74 -2.77
CA ARG A 393 6.95 -0.32 -2.08
C ARG A 393 5.95 -1.48 -2.11
N MET A 394 5.26 -1.73 -1.00
CA MET A 394 4.25 -2.79 -0.93
C MET A 394 3.17 -2.46 0.10
N ILE A 395 1.92 -2.86 -0.19
CA ILE A 395 0.86 -2.89 0.82
C ILE A 395 1.05 -4.15 1.67
N LEU A 396 1.39 -3.98 2.94
CA LEU A 396 1.51 -5.09 3.89
C LEU A 396 0.15 -5.57 4.40
N PHE A 397 -0.74 -4.63 4.71
CA PHE A 397 -2.01 -4.93 5.36
C PHE A 397 -3.04 -3.86 5.07
N GLU A 398 -4.31 -4.28 5.06
CA GLU A 398 -5.45 -3.41 4.86
C GLU A 398 -6.57 -3.78 5.85
N THR A 399 -7.13 -2.77 6.52
CA THR A 399 -8.30 -2.96 7.38
C THR A 399 -9.55 -3.19 6.53
N LYS A 400 -10.46 -4.02 7.04
CA LYS A 400 -11.69 -4.43 6.33
C LYS A 400 -12.71 -3.31 6.15
N GLU A 401 -12.76 -2.34 7.07
CA GLU A 401 -13.72 -1.23 7.10
C GLU A 401 -13.07 0.15 6.83
N GLU A 402 -11.86 0.16 6.27
CA GLU A 402 -11.03 1.37 6.09
C GLU A 402 -10.78 2.16 7.38
N THR A 403 -10.86 1.51 8.54
CA THR A 403 -10.64 2.16 9.82
C THR A 403 -9.24 2.78 9.88
N PRO A 404 -9.12 4.08 10.26
CA PRO A 404 -7.87 4.79 10.31
C PRO A 404 -6.88 4.07 11.21
N LEU A 405 -5.65 3.95 10.72
CA LEU A 405 -4.58 3.51 11.57
C LEU A 405 -4.21 4.62 12.55
N HIS A 406 -3.93 4.23 13.78
CA HIS A 406 -3.45 5.14 14.80
C HIS A 406 -2.10 5.75 14.38
N ARG A 407 -1.81 6.97 14.84
CA ARG A 407 -0.58 7.73 14.54
C ARG A 407 0.75 7.06 14.98
N LYS A 408 0.69 5.85 15.57
CA LYS A 408 1.85 5.07 16.01
C LYS A 408 1.70 3.63 15.57
N VAL A 409 2.72 3.12 14.88
CA VAL A 409 2.94 1.70 14.61
C VAL A 409 4.19 1.30 15.39
N LEU A 410 4.15 0.19 16.11
CA LEU A 410 5.24 -0.19 17.01
C LEU A 410 5.85 -1.51 16.56
N PHE A 411 7.15 -1.54 16.31
CA PHE A 411 7.87 -2.79 16.04
C PHE A 411 8.00 -3.61 17.32
N GLU A 412 7.97 -4.94 17.17
CA GLU A 412 8.26 -5.85 18.26
C GLU A 412 9.71 -5.67 18.75
N PRO A 413 9.96 -5.53 20.07
CA PRO A 413 11.29 -5.23 20.59
C PRO A 413 12.31 -6.39 20.47
N LYS A 414 13.57 -6.00 20.19
CA LYS A 414 14.89 -6.63 20.46
C LYS A 414 15.20 -8.09 20.13
N THR A 415 14.28 -9.04 20.06
CA THR A 415 14.66 -10.45 19.81
C THR A 415 14.40 -10.91 18.38
N ASP A 416 13.40 -10.38 17.70
CA ASP A 416 13.12 -10.59 16.27
C ASP A 416 12.06 -9.58 15.82
N PRO A 417 12.40 -8.46 15.14
CA PRO A 417 11.41 -7.47 14.68
C PRO A 417 10.62 -8.00 13.46
N ASN A 418 10.24 -9.27 13.50
CA ASN A 418 9.42 -9.94 12.49
C ASN A 418 7.95 -9.53 12.62
N TYR A 419 7.56 -8.91 13.73
CA TYR A 419 6.22 -8.45 13.99
C TYR A 419 6.16 -6.94 14.28
N LEU A 420 5.00 -6.37 13.97
CA LEU A 420 4.61 -5.03 14.34
C LEU A 420 3.21 -5.04 14.95
N TYR A 421 2.93 -4.03 15.76
CA TYR A 421 1.66 -3.78 16.39
C TYR A 421 1.07 -2.50 15.80
N LEU A 422 -0.15 -2.59 15.30
CA LEU A 422 -0.95 -1.47 14.84
C LEU A 422 -2.25 -1.39 15.65
N MET A 423 -2.83 -0.21 15.72
CA MET A 423 -4.06 0.03 16.46
C MET A 423 -5.01 0.85 15.58
N THR A 424 -6.30 0.56 15.68
CA THR A 424 -7.39 1.41 15.20
C THR A 424 -8.21 1.89 16.40
N ASP A 425 -9.25 2.67 16.16
CA ASP A 425 -10.20 3.02 17.22
C ASP A 425 -10.93 1.80 17.82
N LYS A 426 -10.94 0.65 17.12
CA LYS A 426 -11.75 -0.52 17.47
C LYS A 426 -10.93 -1.77 17.82
N GLU A 427 -9.65 -1.82 17.50
CA GLU A 427 -8.83 -3.03 17.71
C GLU A 427 -7.34 -2.74 17.75
N VAL A 428 -6.59 -3.68 18.33
CA VAL A 428 -5.13 -3.78 18.20
C VAL A 428 -4.82 -5.05 17.41
N ILE A 429 -3.91 -4.95 16.44
CA ILE A 429 -3.56 -6.05 15.54
C ILE A 429 -2.04 -6.27 15.59
N ARG A 430 -1.65 -7.54 15.66
CA ARG A 430 -0.26 -7.99 15.54
C ARG A 430 -0.06 -8.62 14.17
N LEU A 431 0.92 -8.10 13.43
CA LEU A 431 1.15 -8.43 12.03
C LEU A 431 2.61 -8.78 11.79
N LYS A 432 2.87 -9.77 10.94
CA LYS A 432 4.22 -10.00 10.42
C LYS A 432 4.66 -8.83 9.53
N VAL A 433 5.94 -8.49 9.55
CA VAL A 433 6.51 -7.40 8.74
C VAL A 433 6.71 -7.77 7.27
N ALA A 434 6.53 -9.05 6.92
CA ALA A 434 6.62 -9.58 5.56
C ALA A 434 5.90 -10.93 5.42
N ASP A 435 5.46 -11.26 4.20
CA ASP A 435 4.90 -12.55 3.79
C ASP A 435 5.91 -13.36 2.98
N CYS A 436 7.01 -13.77 3.60
CA CYS A 436 8.10 -14.43 2.86
C CYS A 436 7.65 -15.72 2.16
N ALA A 437 6.70 -16.45 2.77
CA ALA A 437 6.15 -17.71 2.23
C ALA A 437 5.46 -17.56 0.87
N ARG A 438 5.12 -16.32 0.46
CA ARG A 438 4.61 -16.00 -0.88
C ARG A 438 5.60 -16.39 -1.99
N TYR A 439 6.90 -16.31 -1.72
CA TYR A 439 7.94 -16.59 -2.69
C TYR A 439 8.37 -18.06 -2.62
N ARG A 440 8.06 -18.80 -3.68
CA ARG A 440 8.24 -20.27 -3.72
C ARG A 440 9.60 -20.71 -4.25
N SER A 441 10.37 -19.81 -4.85
CA SER A 441 11.70 -20.10 -5.38
C SER A 441 12.74 -19.15 -4.77
N CYS A 442 14.01 -19.60 -4.73
CA CYS A 442 15.11 -18.76 -4.26
C CYS A 442 15.20 -17.46 -5.07
N GLN A 443 15.13 -17.57 -6.40
CA GLN A 443 15.26 -16.42 -7.28
C GLN A 443 14.14 -15.40 -7.04
N ASP A 444 12.89 -15.84 -6.86
CA ASP A 444 11.78 -14.94 -6.55
C ASP A 444 11.96 -14.29 -5.16
N CYS A 445 12.37 -15.09 -4.17
CA CYS A 445 12.59 -14.64 -2.79
C CYS A 445 13.66 -13.56 -2.71
N VAL A 446 14.85 -13.80 -3.27
CA VAL A 446 15.96 -12.82 -3.19
C VAL A 446 15.74 -11.60 -4.07
N SER A 447 14.83 -11.70 -5.05
CA SER A 447 14.47 -10.58 -5.95
C SER A 447 13.26 -9.78 -5.50
N ALA A 448 12.61 -10.20 -4.41
CA ALA A 448 11.46 -9.52 -3.82
C ALA A 448 11.79 -8.11 -3.32
N GLN A 449 13.08 -7.80 -3.13
CA GLN A 449 13.57 -6.53 -2.57
C GLN A 449 12.97 -6.24 -1.18
N ASP A 450 12.61 -7.29 -0.44
CA ASP A 450 12.20 -7.20 0.95
C ASP A 450 13.33 -7.69 1.86
N PRO A 451 14.02 -6.80 2.61
CA PRO A 451 15.14 -7.17 3.47
C PRO A 451 14.75 -8.03 4.67
N SER A 452 13.46 -8.15 4.97
CA SER A 452 12.95 -9.06 6.00
C SER A 452 12.94 -10.53 5.55
N CYS A 453 13.02 -10.79 4.24
CA CYS A 453 12.95 -12.12 3.66
C CYS A 453 14.31 -12.59 3.13
N GLY A 454 14.52 -13.90 3.15
CA GLY A 454 15.66 -14.55 2.53
C GLY A 454 15.40 -16.03 2.32
N TRP A 455 16.24 -16.66 1.52
CA TRP A 455 16.06 -18.05 1.12
C TRP A 455 16.78 -19.00 2.08
N CYS A 456 16.01 -19.89 2.72
CA CYS A 456 16.55 -20.93 3.58
C CYS A 456 16.81 -22.20 2.77
N ASN A 457 18.07 -22.49 2.46
CA ASN A 457 18.47 -23.60 1.59
C ASN A 457 17.99 -24.97 2.11
N LEU A 458 18.25 -25.29 3.38
CA LEU A 458 17.90 -26.58 3.97
C LEU A 458 16.39 -26.86 3.98
N HIS A 459 15.57 -25.82 4.14
CA HIS A 459 14.11 -25.93 4.14
C HIS A 459 13.47 -25.68 2.77
N SER A 460 14.27 -25.30 1.77
CA SER A 460 13.82 -24.94 0.42
C SER A 460 12.63 -23.98 0.41
N ARG A 461 12.69 -22.95 1.25
CA ARG A 461 11.62 -21.95 1.40
C ARG A 461 12.17 -20.56 1.66
N CYS A 462 11.39 -19.56 1.27
CA CYS A 462 11.64 -18.18 1.65
C CYS A 462 11.09 -17.95 3.07
N SER A 463 11.91 -17.41 3.97
CA SER A 463 11.55 -17.21 5.38
C SER A 463 12.27 -16.02 5.99
N PHE A 464 11.87 -15.64 7.20
CA PHE A 464 12.72 -14.84 8.07
C PHE A 464 13.98 -15.63 8.44
N GLU A 465 15.04 -14.93 8.86
CA GLU A 465 16.29 -15.59 9.30
C GLU A 465 16.08 -16.45 10.54
N SER A 466 15.37 -15.94 11.54
CA SER A 466 15.07 -16.67 12.77
C SER A 466 14.22 -17.92 12.56
N GLU A 467 13.51 -18.01 11.44
CA GLU A 467 12.73 -19.20 11.05
C GLU A 467 13.55 -20.24 10.26
N CYS A 468 14.84 -19.98 10.01
CA CYS A 468 15.76 -20.89 9.33
C CYS A 468 16.72 -21.54 10.35
N GLU A 469 16.47 -22.80 10.72
CA GLU A 469 17.31 -23.52 11.69
C GLU A 469 18.78 -23.59 11.25
N ASN A 470 19.71 -23.62 12.22
CA ASN A 470 21.16 -23.69 12.04
C ASN A 470 21.85 -22.41 11.49
N VAL A 471 21.50 -21.23 12.02
CA VAL A 471 22.15 -19.92 11.74
C VAL A 471 23.68 -19.95 11.96
N VAL A 472 24.19 -20.90 12.75
CA VAL A 472 25.62 -21.09 13.05
C VAL A 472 26.44 -21.49 11.80
N LYS A 473 25.81 -21.94 10.71
CA LYS A 473 26.51 -22.36 9.49
C LYS A 473 26.38 -21.32 8.37
N SER A 474 27.52 -20.79 7.93
CA SER A 474 27.59 -19.83 6.82
C SER A 474 26.90 -20.37 5.56
N GLY A 475 26.11 -19.52 4.89
CA GLY A 475 25.50 -19.84 3.60
C GLY A 475 24.20 -20.64 3.61
N ASN A 476 23.61 -20.95 4.78
CA ASN A 476 22.29 -21.61 4.81
C ASN A 476 21.12 -20.65 4.47
N TRP A 477 21.16 -19.42 4.98
CA TRP A 477 20.16 -18.40 4.71
C TRP A 477 20.75 -17.34 3.76
N ILE A 478 20.17 -17.19 2.58
CA ILE A 478 20.62 -16.26 1.54
C ILE A 478 19.80 -14.97 1.64
N SER A 479 20.48 -13.86 1.85
CA SER A 479 19.87 -12.54 1.92
C SER A 479 19.60 -11.93 0.55
N ILE A 480 18.69 -10.96 0.48
CA ILE A 480 18.47 -10.18 -0.76
C ILE A 480 19.74 -9.44 -1.24
N SER A 481 20.64 -9.07 -0.32
CA SER A 481 21.89 -8.36 -0.64
C SER A 481 22.90 -9.26 -1.35
N GLU A 482 22.78 -10.57 -1.20
CA GLU A 482 23.61 -11.58 -1.88
C GLU A 482 23.13 -11.87 -3.31
N GLY A 483 21.90 -11.47 -3.66
CA GLY A 483 21.37 -11.52 -5.03
C GLY A 483 21.08 -12.93 -5.59
N LYS A 484 20.61 -12.95 -6.85
CA LYS A 484 20.20 -14.18 -7.55
C LYS A 484 21.33 -15.18 -7.76
N ASP A 485 22.56 -14.71 -7.92
CA ASP A 485 23.72 -15.56 -8.21
C ASP A 485 24.10 -16.46 -7.03
N SER A 486 23.64 -16.13 -5.83
CA SER A 486 23.84 -16.94 -4.64
C SER A 486 22.87 -18.13 -4.55
N CYS A 487 21.77 -18.13 -5.31
CA CYS A 487 20.80 -19.21 -5.34
C CYS A 487 21.38 -20.50 -5.94
N LEU A 488 21.08 -21.63 -5.29
CA LEU A 488 21.49 -22.94 -5.79
C LEU A 488 20.72 -23.33 -7.06
N MET A 489 21.44 -23.48 -8.17
CA MET A 489 20.88 -23.80 -9.48
C MET A 489 21.60 -24.99 -10.10
N ILE A 490 20.83 -26.02 -10.49
CA ILE A 490 21.37 -27.15 -11.26
C ILE A 490 21.46 -26.76 -12.74
N ASN A 491 22.59 -27.05 -13.38
CA ASN A 491 22.79 -26.92 -14.82
C ASN A 491 23.21 -28.27 -15.41
N ILE A 492 22.59 -28.65 -16.52
CA ILE A 492 22.88 -29.90 -17.23
C ILE A 492 23.42 -29.56 -18.62
N LYS A 493 24.50 -30.22 -19.02
CA LYS A 493 25.04 -30.18 -20.38
C LYS A 493 25.25 -31.60 -20.91
N PRO A 494 25.01 -31.87 -22.20
CA PRO A 494 24.43 -30.96 -23.22
C PRO A 494 22.90 -30.82 -23.11
N SER A 495 22.32 -29.82 -23.79
CA SER A 495 20.88 -29.49 -23.77
C SER A 495 20.09 -30.02 -24.99
N THR A 496 20.76 -30.67 -25.93
CA THR A 496 20.22 -31.14 -27.24
C THR A 496 20.71 -32.55 -27.53
N ILE A 497 19.85 -33.36 -28.16
CA ILE A 497 20.15 -34.74 -28.56
C ILE A 497 20.19 -34.82 -30.10
N ASP A 498 21.32 -35.25 -30.68
CA ASP A 498 21.57 -35.33 -32.13
C ASP A 498 22.35 -36.63 -32.50
N TYR A 499 22.65 -36.86 -33.79
CA TYR A 499 23.45 -38.04 -34.21
C TYR A 499 24.87 -38.07 -33.64
N SER A 500 25.44 -36.92 -33.22
CA SER A 500 26.78 -36.87 -32.60
C SER A 500 26.80 -37.48 -31.19
N PHE A 501 25.63 -37.70 -30.59
CA PHE A 501 25.46 -38.36 -29.30
C PHE A 501 25.64 -39.88 -29.35
N ASN A 502 25.58 -40.50 -30.54
CA ASN A 502 25.84 -41.93 -30.74
C ASN A 502 27.25 -42.37 -30.29
N ASN A 503 28.19 -41.43 -30.18
CA ASN A 503 29.60 -41.70 -29.89
C ASN A 503 29.99 -41.66 -28.39
N MET A 504 29.01 -41.78 -27.49
CA MET A 504 29.11 -41.51 -26.04
C MET A 504 29.44 -40.05 -25.72
N LYS A 505 28.53 -39.36 -25.02
CA LYS A 505 28.80 -38.01 -24.48
C LYS A 505 28.61 -37.96 -22.97
N LEU A 506 29.46 -37.15 -22.35
CA LEU A 506 29.47 -36.89 -20.92
C LEU A 506 28.32 -35.94 -20.55
N PHE A 507 27.31 -36.45 -19.85
CA PHE A 507 26.35 -35.60 -19.17
C PHE A 507 27.04 -34.95 -17.97
N THR A 508 27.10 -33.63 -17.95
CA THR A 508 27.69 -32.89 -16.85
C THR A 508 26.59 -32.10 -16.15
N VAL A 509 26.39 -32.43 -14.88
CA VAL A 509 25.46 -31.77 -13.97
C VAL A 509 26.28 -30.91 -13.02
N THR A 510 26.23 -29.59 -13.16
CA THR A 510 26.88 -28.66 -12.23
C THR A 510 25.85 -27.99 -11.33
N VAL A 511 26.29 -27.59 -10.14
CA VAL A 511 25.50 -26.71 -9.27
C VAL A 511 26.22 -25.38 -9.23
N GLN A 512 25.49 -24.30 -9.49
CA GLN A 512 25.93 -22.93 -9.30
C GLN A 512 25.27 -22.35 -8.04
N GLY A 513 25.90 -21.35 -7.43
CA GLY A 513 25.41 -20.70 -6.21
C GLY A 513 26.17 -21.08 -4.94
N LYS A 514 25.73 -20.53 -3.81
CA LYS A 514 26.39 -20.70 -2.52
C LYS A 514 25.89 -21.97 -1.83
N VAL A 515 26.71 -23.02 -1.86
CA VAL A 515 26.42 -24.29 -1.19
C VAL A 515 26.66 -24.13 0.32
N PRO A 516 25.69 -24.45 1.20
CA PRO A 516 25.90 -24.40 2.64
C PRO A 516 27.06 -25.31 3.08
N ASP A 517 27.88 -24.85 4.03
CA ASP A 517 29.05 -25.62 4.50
C ASP A 517 28.67 -27.03 4.99
N ALA A 518 27.46 -27.20 5.55
CA ALA A 518 26.90 -28.49 5.97
C ALA A 518 26.78 -29.54 4.85
N ALA A 519 26.77 -29.10 3.59
CA ALA A 519 26.54 -29.90 2.40
C ALA A 519 27.79 -30.09 1.53
N THR A 520 28.95 -29.61 1.98
CA THR A 520 30.23 -29.75 1.30
C THR A 520 30.85 -31.16 1.41
N THR A 521 30.30 -32.03 2.26
CA THR A 521 30.79 -33.39 2.49
C THR A 521 29.90 -34.44 1.82
N GLY A 522 30.12 -34.66 0.51
CA GLY A 522 29.59 -35.79 -0.24
C GLY A 522 28.07 -35.72 -0.52
N GLY A 523 27.72 -35.54 -1.79
CA GLY A 523 26.36 -35.71 -2.29
C GLY A 523 26.32 -36.78 -3.38
N GLU A 524 25.13 -37.32 -3.66
CA GLU A 524 24.90 -38.22 -4.78
C GLU A 524 24.01 -37.53 -5.81
N ALA A 525 24.48 -37.43 -7.06
CA ALA A 525 23.67 -36.91 -8.15
C ALA A 525 23.17 -38.04 -9.03
N THR A 526 21.88 -37.99 -9.33
CA THR A 526 21.20 -38.89 -10.25
C THR A 526 20.49 -38.07 -11.32
N CYS A 527 20.55 -38.54 -12.56
CA CYS A 527 19.72 -38.03 -13.65
C CYS A 527 18.77 -39.14 -14.08
N THR A 528 17.49 -38.83 -14.09
CA THR A 528 16.44 -39.77 -14.47
C THR A 528 15.51 -39.15 -15.51
N LEU A 529 14.85 -39.99 -16.29
CA LEU A 529 13.76 -39.56 -17.17
C LEU A 529 12.49 -39.29 -16.34
N SER A 530 11.88 -38.11 -16.47
CA SER A 530 10.70 -37.80 -15.65
C SER A 530 9.49 -38.70 -15.96
N ARG A 531 9.31 -39.16 -17.21
CA ARG A 531 8.13 -39.94 -17.61
C ARG A 531 8.13 -41.37 -17.10
N ASN A 532 9.26 -42.07 -17.18
CA ASN A 532 9.37 -43.50 -16.84
C ASN A 532 10.32 -43.78 -15.67
N LYS A 533 10.87 -42.74 -15.03
CA LYS A 533 11.87 -42.82 -13.95
C LYS A 533 13.10 -43.67 -14.30
N GLY A 534 13.41 -43.85 -15.59
CA GLY A 534 14.59 -44.57 -16.04
C GLY A 534 15.87 -43.84 -15.64
N LEU A 535 16.81 -44.54 -15.00
CA LEU A 535 18.10 -43.97 -14.59
C LEU A 535 18.97 -43.74 -15.84
N LEU A 536 19.23 -42.47 -16.14
CA LEU A 536 20.12 -42.06 -17.23
C LEU A 536 21.57 -42.08 -16.77
N CYS A 537 21.85 -41.59 -15.56
CA CYS A 537 23.20 -41.59 -15.02
C CYS A 537 23.23 -41.33 -13.51
N GLN A 538 24.33 -41.73 -12.85
CA GLN A 538 24.58 -41.54 -11.41
C GLN A 538 26.07 -41.27 -11.18
N SER A 539 26.39 -40.31 -10.30
CA SER A 539 27.77 -39.95 -9.96
C SER A 539 27.85 -39.25 -8.59
N ARG A 540 29.02 -39.30 -7.94
CA ARG A 540 29.26 -38.60 -6.67
C ARG A 540 29.56 -37.12 -6.89
N TYR A 541 28.98 -36.27 -6.06
CA TYR A 541 29.15 -34.83 -6.09
C TYR A 541 30.40 -34.42 -5.30
N VAL A 542 31.42 -33.94 -6.02
CA VAL A 542 32.67 -33.42 -5.43
C VAL A 542 33.03 -32.02 -5.95
N ASN A 543 32.49 -31.59 -7.11
CA ASN A 543 32.45 -30.20 -7.60
C ASN A 543 31.72 -30.19 -8.97
N GLY A 544 30.45 -30.58 -8.95
CA GLY A 544 29.74 -31.04 -10.13
C GLY A 544 29.80 -32.56 -10.28
N CYS A 545 28.89 -33.09 -11.08
CA CYS A 545 28.71 -34.51 -11.35
C CYS A 545 28.76 -34.74 -12.84
N SER A 546 29.83 -35.36 -13.30
CA SER A 546 29.95 -35.83 -14.68
C SER A 546 29.67 -37.32 -14.71
N CYS A 547 28.82 -37.73 -15.66
CA CYS A 547 28.36 -39.11 -15.80
C CYS A 547 28.23 -39.46 -17.28
N ASN A 548 28.57 -40.69 -17.65
CA ASN A 548 28.49 -41.15 -19.03
C ASN A 548 27.12 -41.81 -19.28
N VAL A 549 26.48 -41.42 -20.39
CA VAL A 549 25.28 -42.11 -20.88
C VAL A 549 25.72 -43.21 -21.85
N THR A 550 25.35 -44.45 -21.53
CA THR A 550 25.68 -45.62 -22.36
C THR A 550 24.84 -45.66 -23.63
N THR A 551 25.30 -46.41 -24.65
CA THR A 551 24.57 -46.60 -25.91
C THR A 551 23.15 -47.13 -25.71
N ASN A 552 22.94 -48.02 -24.72
CA ASN A 552 21.62 -48.54 -24.38
C ASN A 552 20.70 -47.46 -23.80
N GLN A 553 21.19 -46.62 -22.89
CA GLN A 553 20.41 -45.51 -22.32
C GLN A 553 20.13 -44.42 -23.37
N TYR A 554 21.06 -44.20 -24.30
CA TYR A 554 20.85 -43.30 -25.43
C TYR A 554 19.70 -43.75 -26.33
N SER A 555 19.63 -45.05 -26.67
CA SER A 555 18.51 -45.59 -27.46
C SER A 555 17.13 -45.40 -26.80
N GLN A 556 17.08 -45.29 -25.47
CA GLN A 556 15.84 -44.98 -24.75
C GLN A 556 15.42 -43.52 -24.93
N LEU A 557 16.39 -42.59 -24.96
CA LEU A 557 16.18 -41.16 -25.21
C LEU A 557 15.75 -40.91 -26.65
N GLU A 558 16.37 -41.60 -27.60
CA GLU A 558 16.06 -41.58 -29.03
C GLU A 558 14.57 -41.82 -29.31
N ASN A 559 13.99 -42.82 -28.64
CA ASN A 559 12.61 -43.24 -28.83
C ASN A 559 11.56 -42.40 -28.07
N GLN A 560 11.96 -41.36 -27.32
CA GLN A 560 11.02 -40.48 -26.61
C GLN A 560 10.46 -39.38 -27.53
N GLN A 561 9.17 -39.07 -27.38
CA GLN A 561 8.53 -37.91 -28.01
C GLN A 561 9.00 -36.60 -27.37
N ASP A 562 9.25 -35.58 -28.20
CA ASP A 562 9.61 -34.22 -27.77
C ASP A 562 8.41 -33.54 -27.08
N PRO A 563 8.59 -32.75 -25.99
CA PRO A 563 9.82 -32.51 -25.24
C PRO A 563 10.27 -33.72 -24.38
N ILE A 564 11.58 -34.01 -24.40
CA ILE A 564 12.20 -34.95 -23.46
C ILE A 564 12.48 -34.21 -22.16
N ILE A 565 11.89 -34.67 -21.06
CA ILE A 565 12.06 -34.07 -19.74
C ILE A 565 12.99 -34.97 -18.91
N VAL A 566 14.14 -34.42 -18.53
CA VAL A 566 15.11 -35.05 -17.64
C VAL A 566 15.05 -34.37 -16.30
N GLU A 567 14.98 -35.17 -15.23
CA GLU A 567 15.05 -34.70 -13.86
C GLU A 567 16.43 -35.02 -13.30
N ALA A 568 17.18 -33.97 -12.99
CA ALA A 568 18.40 -34.08 -12.20
C ALA A 568 18.05 -33.89 -10.72
N LEU A 569 18.49 -34.85 -9.90
CA LEU A 569 18.35 -34.84 -8.46
C LEU A 569 19.75 -34.92 -7.85
N ILE A 570 20.08 -34.01 -6.94
CA ILE A 570 21.31 -34.01 -6.17
C ILE A 570 20.93 -34.12 -4.69
N GLN A 571 21.28 -35.24 -4.09
CA GLN A 571 20.98 -35.54 -2.70
C GLN A 571 22.19 -35.22 -1.84
N PHE A 572 22.03 -34.23 -0.96
CA PHE A 572 22.98 -33.93 0.10
C PHE A 572 22.52 -34.57 1.40
N SER A 573 23.38 -34.61 2.40
CA SER A 573 23.10 -35.18 3.74
C SER A 573 21.81 -34.67 4.39
N HIS A 574 21.41 -33.42 4.13
CA HIS A 574 20.31 -32.75 4.82
C HIS A 574 19.24 -32.14 3.91
N PHE A 575 19.44 -32.11 2.58
CA PHE A 575 18.46 -31.58 1.63
C PHE A 575 18.71 -32.12 0.22
N ASN A 576 17.69 -32.06 -0.63
CA ASN A 576 17.78 -32.49 -2.02
C ASN A 576 17.52 -31.30 -2.95
N LEU A 577 18.37 -31.14 -3.97
CA LEU A 577 18.08 -30.24 -5.09
C LEU A 577 17.51 -31.06 -6.24
N SER A 578 16.42 -30.59 -6.83
CA SER A 578 15.89 -31.18 -8.06
C SER A 578 15.68 -30.10 -9.11
N LYS A 579 15.88 -30.47 -10.38
CA LYS A 579 15.56 -29.61 -11.52
C LYS A 579 15.11 -30.47 -12.69
N GLN A 580 13.97 -30.11 -13.25
CA GLN A 580 13.57 -30.63 -14.56
C GLN A 580 14.17 -29.76 -15.65
N VAL A 581 14.80 -30.40 -16.62
CA VAL A 581 15.38 -29.78 -17.79
C VAL A 581 14.78 -30.45 -19.02
N THR A 582 14.29 -29.62 -19.93
CA THR A 582 13.84 -30.08 -21.23
C THR A 582 15.05 -30.21 -22.15
N LEU A 583 15.30 -31.43 -22.63
CA LEU A 583 16.22 -31.70 -23.72
C LEU A 583 15.45 -31.70 -25.03
N ARG A 584 16.02 -31.08 -26.06
CA ARG A 584 15.41 -31.04 -27.40
C ARG A 584 15.84 -32.28 -28.20
N ASN A 585 14.86 -32.99 -28.78
CA ASN A 585 15.09 -34.21 -29.55
C ASN A 585 15.13 -33.95 -31.07
N CYS A 586 16.32 -33.65 -31.61
CA CYS A 586 16.53 -33.46 -33.05
C CYS A 586 16.43 -34.77 -33.86
N TYR A 587 16.44 -35.93 -33.18
CA TYR A 587 16.50 -37.24 -33.81
C TYR A 587 15.15 -37.69 -34.40
N ASN A 588 14.04 -37.30 -33.78
CA ASN A 588 12.69 -37.73 -34.15
C ASN A 588 11.97 -36.88 -35.22
N ILE A 589 12.65 -35.92 -35.86
CA ILE A 589 12.13 -35.22 -37.06
C ILE A 589 12.19 -36.14 -38.31
N LYS A 590 11.72 -37.38 -38.15
CA LYS A 590 11.48 -38.33 -39.23
C LYS A 590 10.01 -38.46 -39.61
N THR A 591 9.08 -37.79 -38.91
CA THR A 591 7.63 -37.98 -39.14
C THR A 591 6.72 -36.75 -39.04
N ALA A 592 7.21 -35.52 -38.86
CA ALA A 592 6.35 -34.34 -38.75
C ALA A 592 6.58 -33.31 -39.89
N GLN A 593 5.61 -33.30 -40.81
CA GLN A 593 5.06 -32.14 -41.54
C GLN A 593 5.87 -31.50 -42.67
N HIS A 594 5.37 -31.68 -43.91
CA HIS A 594 5.53 -30.66 -44.94
C HIS A 594 4.99 -29.32 -44.38
N ASN A 595 5.76 -28.23 -44.52
CA ASN A 595 5.45 -26.86 -44.07
C ASN A 595 5.79 -26.45 -42.64
N THR A 596 6.87 -26.97 -42.06
CA THR A 596 7.39 -26.40 -40.81
C THR A 596 8.06 -25.02 -41.06
N PRO A 597 7.66 -23.96 -40.34
CA PRO A 597 8.34 -22.67 -40.36
C PRO A 597 9.81 -22.78 -39.90
N CYS A 598 10.65 -21.81 -40.27
CA CYS A 598 12.08 -21.90 -39.97
C CYS A 598 12.34 -21.75 -38.48
N SER A 599 11.68 -20.79 -37.83
CA SER A 599 11.79 -20.53 -36.40
C SER A 599 11.51 -21.76 -35.56
N GLU A 600 10.42 -22.48 -35.85
CA GLU A 600 10.07 -23.74 -35.19
C GLU A 600 11.15 -24.82 -35.37
N CYS A 601 11.74 -24.92 -36.57
CA CYS A 601 12.84 -25.87 -36.85
C CYS A 601 14.17 -25.49 -36.15
N SER A 602 14.49 -24.19 -36.11
CA SER A 602 15.69 -23.68 -35.45
C SER A 602 15.57 -23.76 -33.93
N ASP A 603 14.38 -23.48 -33.38
CA ASP A 603 14.10 -23.60 -31.95
C ASP A 603 14.35 -25.03 -31.48
N VAL A 604 13.92 -26.05 -32.21
CA VAL A 604 14.22 -27.45 -31.85
C VAL A 604 15.70 -27.84 -32.02
N GLY A 605 16.54 -26.98 -32.60
CA GLY A 605 17.98 -27.19 -32.77
C GLY A 605 18.35 -27.94 -34.05
N CYS A 606 17.49 -27.88 -35.07
CA CYS A 606 17.67 -28.53 -36.37
C CYS A 606 17.96 -27.52 -37.48
N HIS A 607 18.27 -28.03 -38.69
CA HIS A 607 18.58 -27.20 -39.84
C HIS A 607 17.38 -27.05 -40.78
N TRP A 608 17.00 -25.84 -41.17
CA TRP A 608 15.86 -25.61 -42.09
C TRP A 608 16.29 -25.45 -43.55
N LEU A 609 15.66 -26.16 -44.48
CA LEU A 609 15.93 -26.10 -45.93
C LEU A 609 14.93 -25.18 -46.64
N ALA A 610 15.39 -24.00 -47.06
CA ALA A 610 14.57 -22.99 -47.73
C ALA A 610 13.84 -23.50 -48.99
N ALA A 611 14.56 -24.15 -49.91
CA ALA A 611 14.01 -24.62 -51.18
C ALA A 611 12.90 -25.67 -51.04
N LYS A 612 12.91 -26.46 -49.95
CA LYS A 612 11.92 -27.51 -49.69
C LYS A 612 10.88 -27.11 -48.64
N HIS A 613 11.11 -25.98 -47.96
CA HIS A 613 10.32 -25.52 -46.83
C HIS A 613 10.15 -26.63 -45.76
N GLN A 614 11.27 -27.27 -45.41
CA GLN A 614 11.32 -28.50 -44.60
C GLN A 614 12.51 -28.48 -43.64
N CYS A 615 12.32 -29.04 -42.44
CA CYS A 615 13.36 -29.21 -41.44
C CYS A 615 14.21 -30.47 -41.73
N THR A 616 15.53 -30.39 -41.54
CA THR A 616 16.51 -31.46 -41.76
C THR A 616 17.54 -31.50 -40.64
N VAL A 617 18.22 -32.64 -40.51
CA VAL A 617 19.32 -32.88 -39.56
C VAL A 617 20.71 -32.64 -40.16
N ASN A 618 20.83 -32.59 -41.50
CA ASN A 618 22.13 -32.41 -42.17
C ASN A 618 22.35 -30.94 -42.57
N ALA A 619 23.35 -30.30 -41.95
CA ALA A 619 23.94 -29.08 -42.48
C ALA A 619 24.79 -29.45 -43.71
N LEU A 620 24.24 -29.31 -44.91
CA LEU A 620 25.05 -29.39 -46.12
C LEU A 620 25.98 -28.16 -46.16
N GLN A 621 27.21 -28.34 -45.69
CA GLN A 621 28.35 -27.44 -45.90
C GLN A 621 28.12 -25.94 -45.59
N ASN A 622 27.87 -25.59 -44.32
CA ASN A 622 28.48 -24.43 -43.62
C ASN A 622 27.88 -24.33 -42.20
N PRO A 623 28.71 -24.33 -41.14
CA PRO A 623 28.25 -24.42 -39.75
C PRO A 623 27.92 -23.08 -39.07
N ASP A 624 27.86 -21.96 -39.78
CA ASP A 624 27.52 -20.68 -39.15
C ASP A 624 26.02 -20.54 -38.92
N GLN A 625 25.67 -19.92 -37.78
CA GLN A 625 24.31 -19.66 -37.27
C GLN A 625 23.25 -19.63 -38.38
N GLN A 626 22.33 -20.59 -38.34
CA GLN A 626 21.19 -20.55 -39.23
C GLN A 626 20.28 -19.38 -38.84
N PHE A 627 20.30 -18.34 -39.68
CA PHE A 627 19.37 -17.23 -39.54
C PHE A 627 18.10 -17.52 -40.33
N CYS A 628 16.96 -17.53 -39.64
CA CYS A 628 15.68 -17.80 -40.27
C CYS A 628 15.18 -16.60 -41.08
N PRO A 629 14.62 -16.80 -42.29
CA PRO A 629 13.93 -15.74 -43.01
C PRO A 629 12.65 -15.35 -42.26
N GLN A 630 12.54 -14.09 -41.84
CA GLN A 630 11.39 -13.63 -41.06
C GLN A 630 10.92 -12.25 -41.49
N VAL A 631 9.62 -12.00 -41.36
CA VAL A 631 9.02 -10.68 -41.49
C VAL A 631 9.50 -9.78 -40.36
N GLU A 632 10.13 -8.67 -40.72
CA GLU A 632 10.71 -7.72 -39.78
C GLU A 632 9.78 -6.53 -39.52
N LYS A 633 9.19 -5.97 -40.58
CA LYS A 633 8.25 -4.85 -40.51
C LYS A 633 7.55 -4.61 -41.86
N GLU A 634 6.50 -3.83 -41.82
CA GLU A 634 5.74 -3.32 -42.95
C GLU A 634 5.94 -1.80 -43.13
N SER A 635 5.81 -1.33 -44.37
CA SER A 635 5.73 0.10 -44.68
C SER A 635 4.78 0.36 -45.84
N TYR A 636 3.95 1.39 -45.72
CA TYR A 636 3.02 1.80 -46.76
C TYR A 636 3.72 2.61 -47.85
N SER A 637 3.27 2.45 -49.10
CA SER A 637 3.63 3.36 -50.18
C SER A 637 3.05 4.77 -49.91
N PRO A 638 3.59 5.83 -50.54
CA PRO A 638 3.12 7.21 -50.33
C PRO A 638 1.62 7.41 -50.61
N GLU A 639 1.04 6.60 -51.49
CA GLU A 639 -0.38 6.65 -51.86
C GLU A 639 -1.26 5.70 -51.01
N GLY A 640 -0.66 4.85 -50.17
CA GLY A 640 -1.38 3.94 -49.27
C GLY A 640 -2.04 2.72 -49.93
N THR A 641 -1.79 2.47 -51.21
CA THR A 641 -2.39 1.38 -52.00
C THR A 641 -1.50 0.13 -52.10
N GLU A 642 -0.21 0.26 -51.79
CA GLU A 642 0.78 -0.82 -51.83
C GLU A 642 1.44 -0.97 -50.45
N LEU A 643 1.79 -2.21 -50.11
CA LEU A 643 2.47 -2.60 -48.87
C LEU A 643 3.85 -3.17 -49.19
N ASP A 644 4.88 -2.56 -48.63
CA ASP A 644 6.24 -3.07 -48.63
C ASP A 644 6.48 -3.88 -47.36
N VAL A 645 6.79 -5.17 -47.50
CA VAL A 645 7.12 -6.06 -46.39
C VAL A 645 8.62 -6.31 -46.38
N LEU A 646 9.27 -5.86 -45.30
CA LEU A 646 10.70 -6.06 -45.08
C LEU A 646 10.96 -7.41 -44.44
N LEU A 647 11.90 -8.16 -45.01
CA LEU A 647 12.29 -9.49 -44.61
C LEU A 647 13.74 -9.47 -44.13
N SER A 648 13.97 -10.05 -42.95
CA SER A 648 15.30 -10.35 -42.44
C SER A 648 15.76 -11.72 -42.97
N HIS A 649 17.08 -11.86 -43.19
CA HIS A 649 17.72 -13.12 -43.62
C HIS A 649 17.10 -13.81 -44.85
N SER A 650 16.50 -13.02 -45.74
CA SER A 650 15.78 -13.46 -46.95
C SER A 650 16.67 -13.91 -48.10
N ALA A 651 18.00 -13.80 -47.99
CA ALA A 651 18.95 -14.27 -49.00
C ALA A 651 18.70 -15.74 -49.37
N LEU A 652 18.47 -16.59 -48.36
CA LEU A 652 18.16 -18.02 -48.53
C LEU A 652 16.91 -18.27 -49.38
N LEU A 653 15.92 -17.37 -49.35
CA LEU A 653 14.70 -17.49 -50.16
C LEU A 653 14.94 -17.04 -51.60
N LYS A 654 15.72 -15.96 -51.77
CA LYS A 654 16.04 -15.39 -53.08
C LYS A 654 17.01 -16.26 -53.86
N ASP A 655 18.05 -16.78 -53.21
CA ASP A 655 19.04 -17.70 -53.81
C ASP A 655 18.40 -19.03 -54.23
N ALA A 656 17.36 -19.46 -53.50
CA ALA A 656 16.53 -20.60 -53.86
C ALA A 656 15.45 -20.28 -54.92
N ASN A 657 15.40 -19.05 -55.44
CA ASN A 657 14.47 -18.56 -56.45
C ASN A 657 12.98 -18.72 -56.07
N ILE A 658 12.65 -18.47 -54.80
CA ILE A 658 11.28 -18.61 -54.26
C ILE A 658 10.46 -17.33 -54.54
N SER A 659 9.28 -17.52 -55.13
CA SER A 659 8.28 -16.45 -55.32
C SER A 659 7.38 -16.34 -54.09
N LEU A 660 7.13 -15.11 -53.64
CA LEU A 660 6.35 -14.80 -52.43
C LEU A 660 5.08 -14.01 -52.75
N SER A 661 4.04 -14.20 -51.95
CA SER A 661 2.77 -13.48 -52.00
C SER A 661 2.37 -13.01 -50.61
N CYS A 662 1.68 -11.88 -50.51
CA CYS A 662 1.05 -11.45 -49.26
C CYS A 662 -0.38 -11.98 -49.19
N LYS A 663 -0.69 -12.66 -48.09
CA LYS A 663 -2.03 -13.14 -47.76
C LYS A 663 -2.65 -12.19 -46.73
N PHE A 664 -3.59 -11.36 -47.19
CA PHE A 664 -4.38 -10.41 -46.39
C PHE A 664 -5.65 -11.12 -45.90
N ASP A 665 -5.67 -11.58 -44.65
CA ASP A 665 -6.62 -12.57 -44.13
C ASP A 665 -6.70 -13.80 -45.06
N GLU A 666 -7.72 -13.90 -45.92
CA GLU A 666 -7.87 -14.97 -46.92
C GLU A 666 -7.56 -14.53 -48.37
N THR A 667 -7.25 -13.26 -48.59
CA THR A 667 -7.05 -12.70 -49.94
C THR A 667 -5.56 -12.67 -50.30
N LEU A 668 -5.20 -13.36 -51.38
CA LEU A 668 -3.81 -13.41 -51.87
C LEU A 668 -3.52 -12.26 -52.85
N SER A 669 -2.45 -11.51 -52.59
CA SER A 669 -1.82 -10.59 -53.53
C SER A 669 -0.42 -11.08 -53.87
N ALA A 670 -0.11 -11.16 -55.17
CA ALA A 670 1.23 -11.49 -55.63
C ALA A 670 2.25 -10.45 -55.15
N GLY A 671 3.38 -10.91 -54.62
CA GLY A 671 4.47 -10.08 -54.15
C GLY A 671 5.55 -9.89 -55.23
N LYS A 672 6.06 -8.67 -55.38
CA LYS A 672 7.20 -8.36 -56.26
C LYS A 672 8.43 -8.02 -55.42
N TRP A 673 9.55 -8.72 -55.63
CA TRP A 673 10.82 -8.38 -54.98
C TRP A 673 11.28 -6.98 -55.39
N ILE A 674 11.44 -6.09 -54.42
CA ILE A 674 11.93 -4.71 -54.64
C ILE A 674 13.46 -4.68 -54.49
N ASN A 675 14.00 -5.46 -53.55
CA ASN A 675 15.43 -5.63 -53.32
C ASN A 675 15.72 -7.03 -52.73
N ASN A 676 16.86 -7.24 -52.06
CA ASN A 676 17.21 -8.54 -51.46
C ASN A 676 16.44 -8.86 -50.17
N SER A 677 15.75 -7.87 -49.60
CA SER A 677 15.17 -7.89 -48.26
C SER A 677 13.76 -7.28 -48.20
N ALA A 678 13.09 -7.10 -49.34
CA ALA A 678 11.77 -6.49 -49.39
C ALA A 678 10.93 -7.01 -50.55
N ILE A 679 9.65 -7.27 -50.29
CA ILE A 679 8.63 -7.56 -51.30
C ILE A 679 7.51 -6.51 -51.25
N ARG A 680 6.93 -6.18 -52.40
CA ARG A 680 5.78 -5.27 -52.54
C ARG A 680 4.53 -6.03 -52.92
N CYS A 681 3.43 -5.77 -52.22
CA CYS A 681 2.12 -6.35 -52.47
C CYS A 681 1.06 -5.26 -52.62
N ASN A 682 0.03 -5.51 -53.44
CA ASN A 682 -1.11 -4.60 -53.57
C ASN A 682 -2.11 -4.87 -52.44
N ILE A 683 -2.57 -3.81 -51.78
CA ILE A 683 -3.57 -3.94 -50.72
C ILE A 683 -4.95 -4.12 -51.38
N PRO A 684 -5.70 -5.21 -51.08
CA PRO A 684 -7.02 -5.42 -51.65
C PRO A 684 -8.04 -4.43 -51.08
N THR A 685 -9.09 -4.15 -51.85
CA THR A 685 -10.22 -3.33 -51.39
C THR A 685 -11.09 -4.12 -50.42
N PHE A 686 -11.21 -3.63 -49.19
CA PHE A 686 -12.03 -4.25 -48.13
C PHE A 686 -13.45 -3.66 -48.11
N GLN A 687 -14.46 -4.49 -47.86
CA GLN A 687 -15.88 -4.09 -47.84
C GLN A 687 -16.39 -3.59 -46.46
N GLU A 688 -15.60 -3.75 -45.39
CA GLU A 688 -16.04 -3.53 -44.00
C GLU A 688 -15.64 -2.16 -43.41
N GLN A 689 -16.40 -1.71 -42.40
CA GLN A 689 -16.08 -0.56 -41.55
C GLN A 689 -14.94 -0.93 -40.59
N ARG A 690 -13.84 -0.15 -40.58
CA ARG A 690 -12.68 -0.18 -39.66
C ARG A 690 -12.32 -1.57 -39.08
N LYS A 691 -11.52 -2.35 -39.81
CA LYS A 691 -11.00 -3.67 -39.38
C LYS A 691 -9.46 -3.72 -39.45
N ILE A 692 -8.85 -4.43 -38.50
CA ILE A 692 -7.45 -4.85 -38.56
C ILE A 692 -7.38 -6.15 -39.37
N VAL A 693 -6.60 -6.15 -40.44
CA VAL A 693 -6.43 -7.27 -41.37
C VAL A 693 -5.04 -7.85 -41.17
N SER A 694 -4.97 -9.15 -40.89
CA SER A 694 -3.69 -9.85 -40.72
C SER A 694 -2.96 -10.01 -42.05
N VAL A 695 -1.65 -9.81 -42.07
CA VAL A 695 -0.84 -9.99 -43.27
C VAL A 695 0.22 -11.05 -43.03
N ASN A 696 0.14 -12.15 -43.78
CA ASN A 696 1.16 -13.18 -43.79
C ASN A 696 1.88 -13.23 -45.13
N VAL A 697 3.18 -13.52 -45.10
CA VAL A 697 3.96 -13.76 -46.31
C VAL A 697 4.01 -15.27 -46.57
N VAL A 698 3.62 -15.69 -47.77
CA VAL A 698 3.54 -17.11 -48.15
C VAL A 698 4.24 -17.36 -49.48
N HIS A 699 4.58 -18.62 -49.76
CA HIS A 699 5.04 -18.99 -51.10
C HIS A 699 3.89 -18.85 -52.11
N THR A 700 4.15 -18.21 -53.26
CA THR A 700 3.13 -17.95 -54.28
C THR A 700 2.44 -19.22 -54.78
N ASN A 701 3.20 -20.31 -54.96
CA ASN A 701 2.69 -21.57 -55.51
C ASN A 701 2.14 -22.54 -54.44
N HIS A 702 2.45 -22.27 -53.17
CA HIS A 702 2.04 -23.10 -52.03
C HIS A 702 1.68 -22.18 -50.87
N ALA A 703 0.45 -21.65 -50.89
CA ALA A 703 -0.03 -20.68 -49.90
C ALA A 703 -0.08 -21.20 -48.45
N SER A 704 0.13 -22.51 -48.27
CA SER A 704 0.30 -23.19 -46.98
C SER A 704 1.71 -23.02 -46.37
N ASN A 705 2.66 -22.49 -47.13
CA ASN A 705 4.07 -22.36 -46.74
C ASN A 705 4.29 -20.92 -46.29
N PHE A 706 4.23 -20.70 -44.99
CA PHE A 706 4.32 -19.37 -44.38
C PHE A 706 5.77 -19.02 -44.04
N ILE A 707 6.17 -17.79 -44.31
CA ILE A 707 7.41 -17.24 -43.79
C ILE A 707 7.18 -16.83 -42.33
N ASP A 708 8.17 -17.04 -41.46
CA ASP A 708 8.08 -16.69 -40.05
C ASP A 708 7.63 -15.22 -39.91
N ASN A 709 6.55 -14.98 -39.16
CA ASN A 709 6.01 -13.64 -38.95
C ASN A 709 5.96 -13.30 -37.45
N PRO A 710 7.11 -13.23 -36.75
CA PRO A 710 7.16 -13.01 -35.30
C PRO A 710 6.62 -11.63 -34.89
N LYS A 711 6.44 -10.73 -35.84
CA LYS A 711 5.91 -9.38 -35.64
C LYS A 711 4.41 -9.27 -35.88
N ASN A 712 3.75 -10.32 -36.38
CA ASN A 712 2.32 -10.35 -36.68
C ASN A 712 1.85 -9.07 -37.39
N ILE A 713 2.50 -8.73 -38.51
CA ILE A 713 2.21 -7.48 -39.21
C ILE A 713 0.74 -7.42 -39.66
N THR A 714 0.15 -6.22 -39.64
CA THR A 714 -1.26 -6.01 -39.96
C THR A 714 -1.44 -4.78 -40.84
N VAL A 715 -2.55 -4.70 -41.57
CA VAL A 715 -3.00 -3.48 -42.25
C VAL A 715 -4.41 -3.09 -41.82
N HIS A 716 -4.73 -1.80 -41.92
CA HIS A 716 -6.05 -1.28 -41.56
C HIS A 716 -6.94 -1.08 -42.79
N SER A 717 -8.23 -1.42 -42.68
CA SER A 717 -9.22 -1.13 -43.72
C SER A 717 -10.03 0.13 -43.39
N CYS A 718 -10.01 1.17 -44.24
CA CYS A 718 -10.88 2.34 -44.11
C CYS A 718 -11.40 2.84 -45.47
N LYS A 719 -12.66 3.30 -45.51
CA LYS A 719 -13.28 3.88 -46.73
C LYS A 719 -12.82 5.34 -46.89
N SER A 720 -12.33 5.70 -48.07
CA SER A 720 -11.66 6.97 -48.41
C SER A 720 -12.50 8.26 -48.35
N GLN A 721 -13.65 8.27 -47.67
CA GLN A 721 -14.59 9.40 -47.65
C GLN A 721 -14.93 9.97 -46.25
N ASN A 722 -14.25 9.55 -45.18
CA ASN A 722 -14.33 10.22 -43.88
C ASN A 722 -12.97 10.87 -43.55
N GLU A 723 -12.93 12.20 -43.52
CA GLU A 723 -11.75 13.01 -43.11
C GLU A 723 -11.30 12.75 -41.66
N SER A 724 -12.06 11.95 -40.90
CA SER A 724 -11.82 11.57 -39.51
C SER A 724 -11.26 10.15 -39.30
N CYS A 725 -10.88 9.40 -40.35
CA CYS A 725 -10.23 8.08 -40.15
C CYS A 725 -8.72 8.21 -39.94
N ILE A 726 -8.31 8.52 -38.70
CA ILE A 726 -6.91 8.46 -38.27
C ILE A 726 -6.69 7.12 -37.59
N PHE A 727 -6.02 6.17 -38.25
CA PHE A 727 -5.50 4.96 -37.61
C PHE A 727 -4.06 5.22 -37.18
N CYS A 728 -3.74 4.96 -35.92
CA CYS A 728 -2.37 5.06 -35.45
C CYS A 728 -1.52 3.95 -36.06
N PRO A 729 -0.40 4.27 -36.74
CA PRO A 729 0.46 3.27 -37.32
C PRO A 729 1.15 2.43 -36.23
N SER A 730 1.29 1.12 -36.49
CA SER A 730 1.99 0.16 -35.64
C SER A 730 3.36 0.70 -35.19
N GLY A 731 3.61 0.71 -33.88
CA GLY A 731 4.89 1.13 -33.30
C GLY A 731 5.12 2.65 -33.16
N LYS A 732 4.10 3.49 -33.39
CA LYS A 732 4.16 4.95 -33.07
C LYS A 732 3.11 5.34 -32.03
N GLN A 733 3.43 6.37 -31.24
CA GLN A 733 2.58 6.87 -30.17
C GLN A 733 1.47 7.76 -30.74
N CYS A 734 0.20 7.48 -30.39
CA CYS A 734 -0.93 8.33 -30.78
C CYS A 734 -0.90 9.65 -30.00
N GLU A 735 -0.37 10.72 -30.60
CA GLU A 735 -0.33 12.04 -29.95
C GLU A 735 -1.66 12.83 -30.07
N VAL A 736 -2.58 12.36 -30.90
CA VAL A 736 -3.80 13.11 -31.29
C VAL A 736 -4.98 12.89 -30.32
N SER A 737 -5.01 11.77 -29.59
CA SER A 737 -6.08 11.47 -28.64
C SER A 737 -5.79 12.03 -27.26
N VAL A 738 -6.76 12.71 -26.66
CA VAL A 738 -6.64 13.37 -25.34
C VAL A 738 -7.78 12.94 -24.44
N ILE A 739 -7.47 12.59 -23.19
CA ILE A 739 -8.46 12.36 -22.12
C ILE A 739 -8.66 13.67 -21.36
N ASP A 740 -9.90 14.13 -21.30
CA ASP A 740 -10.29 15.31 -20.53
C ASP A 740 -10.73 14.91 -19.11
N SER A 741 -11.53 13.84 -19.00
CA SER A 741 -12.06 13.39 -17.72
C SER A 741 -12.49 11.93 -17.75
N ILE A 742 -12.60 11.34 -16.56
CA ILE A 742 -13.19 10.02 -16.34
C ILE A 742 -14.39 10.14 -15.40
N THR A 743 -15.39 9.28 -15.55
CA THR A 743 -16.55 9.24 -14.66
C THR A 743 -17.07 7.81 -14.49
N PRO A 744 -17.25 7.33 -13.25
CA PRO A 744 -16.84 7.97 -11.99
C PRO A 744 -15.31 7.95 -11.79
N ASP A 745 -14.79 8.88 -10.99
CA ASP A 745 -13.38 8.97 -10.57
C ASP A 745 -13.09 8.17 -9.27
N ARG A 746 -14.14 7.70 -8.58
CA ARG A 746 -14.09 6.81 -7.43
C ARG A 746 -15.06 5.62 -7.60
N VAL A 747 -14.60 4.41 -7.32
CA VAL A 747 -15.38 3.16 -7.52
C VAL A 747 -15.20 2.18 -6.35
N SER A 748 -16.26 1.43 -6.02
CA SER A 748 -16.20 0.38 -5.00
C SER A 748 -15.47 -0.87 -5.51
N ILE A 749 -14.73 -1.56 -4.64
CA ILE A 749 -14.03 -2.82 -4.96
C ILE A 749 -14.95 -4.03 -5.16
N LEU A 750 -16.21 -3.99 -4.71
CA LEU A 750 -17.10 -5.16 -4.72
C LEU A 750 -17.97 -5.28 -5.97
N GLU A 751 -18.10 -4.21 -6.74
CA GLU A 751 -18.96 -4.16 -7.92
C GLU A 751 -18.15 -3.85 -9.16
N THR A 752 -18.38 -4.61 -10.24
CA THR A 752 -17.93 -4.21 -11.58
C THR A 752 -18.69 -2.96 -12.00
N ARG A 753 -17.97 -1.93 -12.41
CA ARG A 753 -18.52 -0.62 -12.79
C ARG A 753 -18.01 -0.24 -14.17
N THR A 754 -18.90 0.33 -14.99
CA THR A 754 -18.51 0.91 -16.27
C THR A 754 -17.83 2.25 -16.05
N LEU A 755 -16.59 2.39 -16.52
CA LEU A 755 -15.87 3.65 -16.58
C LEU A 755 -16.18 4.36 -17.90
N LYS A 756 -16.59 5.63 -17.82
CA LYS A 756 -16.74 6.51 -18.98
C LYS A 756 -15.52 7.41 -19.11
N ILE A 757 -14.84 7.34 -20.24
CA ILE A 757 -13.67 8.16 -20.57
C ILE A 757 -14.10 9.17 -21.62
N SER A 758 -14.04 10.45 -21.27
CA SER A 758 -14.44 11.56 -22.15
C SER A 758 -13.23 12.36 -22.60
N GLY A 759 -13.22 12.78 -23.85
CA GLY A 759 -12.05 13.44 -24.45
C GLY A 759 -12.22 13.83 -25.91
N ALA A 760 -11.10 13.92 -26.62
CA ALA A 760 -11.04 14.26 -28.05
C ALA A 760 -10.24 13.21 -28.84
N ASN A 761 -10.70 12.92 -30.05
CA ASN A 761 -10.11 11.95 -30.99
C ASN A 761 -9.91 10.56 -30.33
N LEU A 762 -10.92 10.07 -29.62
CA LEU A 762 -10.86 8.77 -28.94
C LEU A 762 -11.15 7.57 -29.86
N ASP A 763 -11.46 7.80 -31.13
CA ASP A 763 -11.80 6.78 -32.12
C ASP A 763 -10.62 6.43 -33.06
N VAL A 764 -9.38 6.61 -32.59
CA VAL A 764 -8.14 6.49 -33.39
C VAL A 764 -7.65 5.05 -33.61
N GLY A 765 -8.37 4.04 -33.10
CA GLY A 765 -8.04 2.62 -33.24
C GLY A 765 -9.28 1.74 -33.45
N ALA A 766 -9.06 0.47 -33.79
CA ALA A 766 -10.13 -0.53 -33.92
C ALA A 766 -10.59 -1.07 -32.56
N MET A 767 -9.65 -1.22 -31.62
CA MET A 767 -9.87 -1.65 -30.25
C MET A 767 -9.22 -0.66 -29.29
N ALA A 768 -9.95 -0.32 -28.23
CA ALA A 768 -9.41 0.37 -27.07
C ALA A 768 -9.12 -0.64 -25.97
N MET A 769 -8.09 -0.37 -25.17
CA MET A 769 -7.76 -1.14 -23.98
C MET A 769 -7.46 -0.17 -22.84
N LEU A 770 -7.83 -0.53 -21.62
CA LEU A 770 -7.54 0.29 -20.44
C LEU A 770 -6.43 -0.37 -19.63
N HIS A 771 -5.24 0.24 -19.64
CA HIS A 771 -4.16 -0.15 -18.77
C HIS A 771 -4.33 0.51 -17.41
N ILE A 772 -4.28 -0.29 -16.34
CA ILE A 772 -4.46 0.16 -14.97
C ILE A 772 -3.19 -0.20 -14.19
N GLU A 773 -2.52 0.82 -13.64
CA GLU A 773 -1.38 0.69 -12.76
C GLU A 773 -1.77 1.07 -11.33
N ASP A 774 -1.55 0.17 -10.38
CA ASP A 774 -1.71 0.46 -8.96
C ASP A 774 -0.56 1.35 -8.48
N MET A 775 -0.90 2.55 -7.99
CA MET A 775 0.11 3.50 -7.51
C MET A 775 0.78 3.05 -6.21
N SER A 776 0.15 2.17 -5.45
CA SER A 776 0.66 1.71 -4.15
C SER A 776 1.79 0.69 -4.27
N ASP A 777 1.69 -0.28 -5.18
CA ASP A 777 2.66 -1.38 -5.35
C ASP A 777 3.24 -1.48 -6.77
N GLY A 778 2.72 -0.71 -7.74
CA GLY A 778 3.19 -0.68 -9.12
C GLY A 778 2.71 -1.87 -9.95
N THR A 779 1.76 -2.66 -9.44
CA THR A 779 1.15 -3.75 -10.21
C THR A 779 0.37 -3.18 -11.40
N LYS A 780 0.44 -3.90 -12.52
CA LYS A 780 -0.11 -3.45 -13.80
C LYS A 780 -0.97 -4.54 -14.38
N PHE A 781 -2.15 -4.18 -14.87
CA PHE A 781 -3.00 -5.07 -15.63
C PHE A 781 -3.73 -4.29 -16.73
N THR A 782 -4.14 -5.00 -17.78
CA THR A 782 -4.83 -4.41 -18.92
C THR A 782 -6.23 -4.99 -19.02
N VAL A 783 -7.21 -4.12 -19.17
CA VAL A 783 -8.60 -4.44 -19.46
C VAL A 783 -8.79 -4.37 -20.96
N ASN A 784 -9.21 -5.49 -21.55
CA ASN A 784 -9.43 -5.58 -23.00
C ASN A 784 -10.87 -5.30 -23.41
N ASP A 785 -11.76 -5.08 -22.45
CA ASP A 785 -13.20 -4.88 -22.65
C ASP A 785 -13.55 -3.39 -22.61
N CYS A 786 -13.06 -2.66 -23.62
CA CYS A 786 -13.43 -1.26 -23.84
C CYS A 786 -14.11 -1.09 -25.20
N THR A 787 -15.23 -0.37 -25.20
CA THR A 787 -16.02 -0.05 -26.39
C THR A 787 -15.80 1.42 -26.76
N ILE A 788 -15.38 1.66 -28.01
CA ILE A 788 -15.28 3.00 -28.59
C ILE A 788 -16.68 3.41 -29.06
N GLU A 789 -17.31 4.34 -28.35
CA GLU A 789 -18.67 4.81 -28.66
C GLU A 789 -18.65 5.94 -29.71
N SER A 790 -17.65 6.82 -29.64
CA SER A 790 -17.48 7.94 -30.58
C SER A 790 -16.07 8.54 -30.47
N SER A 791 -15.76 9.55 -31.29
CA SER A 791 -14.53 10.35 -31.16
C SER A 791 -14.38 11.11 -29.83
N LYS A 792 -15.40 11.10 -28.97
CA LYS A 792 -15.42 11.79 -27.67
C LYS A 792 -15.64 10.90 -26.46
N LEU A 793 -15.99 9.63 -26.66
CA LEU A 793 -16.40 8.75 -25.57
C LEU A 793 -15.92 7.32 -25.80
N VAL A 794 -15.27 6.77 -24.77
CA VAL A 794 -14.94 5.34 -24.65
C VAL A 794 -15.49 4.83 -23.33
N THR A 795 -16.08 3.64 -23.35
CA THR A 795 -16.62 2.95 -22.18
C THR A 795 -15.79 1.70 -21.91
N CYS A 796 -15.42 1.45 -20.65
CA CYS A 796 -14.63 0.29 -20.25
C CYS A 796 -15.24 -0.39 -19.03
N GLU A 797 -15.26 -1.72 -18.99
CA GLU A 797 -15.69 -2.46 -17.81
C GLU A 797 -14.53 -2.66 -16.83
N LEU A 798 -14.68 -2.10 -15.62
CA LEU A 798 -13.63 -2.15 -14.60
C LEU A 798 -13.58 -3.52 -13.90
N PRO A 799 -12.39 -4.12 -13.73
CA PRO A 799 -12.25 -5.36 -12.99
C PRO A 799 -12.23 -5.13 -11.48
N ILE A 800 -12.53 -6.19 -10.74
CA ILE A 800 -12.36 -6.21 -9.29
C ILE A 800 -10.86 -6.19 -8.97
N THR A 801 -10.42 -5.21 -8.18
CA THR A 801 -9.02 -5.07 -7.77
C THR A 801 -8.90 -4.53 -6.34
N THR A 802 -7.68 -4.38 -5.85
CA THR A 802 -7.36 -3.82 -4.53
C THR A 802 -7.74 -2.34 -4.45
N LYS A 803 -8.02 -1.85 -3.23
CA LYS A 803 -8.29 -0.43 -3.00
C LYS A 803 -7.04 0.43 -3.23
N GLY A 804 -7.24 1.73 -3.46
CA GLY A 804 -6.17 2.71 -3.66
C GLY A 804 -6.25 3.45 -4.99
N LEU A 805 -5.33 4.39 -5.16
CA LEU A 805 -5.18 5.17 -6.40
C LEU A 805 -4.63 4.29 -7.52
N LYS A 806 -5.30 4.32 -8.66
CA LYS A 806 -4.89 3.66 -9.88
C LYS A 806 -4.64 4.70 -10.95
N LYS A 807 -3.49 4.62 -11.59
CA LYS A 807 -3.24 5.37 -12.82
C LYS A 807 -3.84 4.58 -13.97
N VAL A 808 -4.85 5.16 -14.61
CA VAL A 808 -5.49 4.58 -15.79
C VAL A 808 -4.91 5.21 -17.05
N CYS A 809 -4.72 4.40 -18.08
CA CYS A 809 -4.19 4.79 -19.37
C CYS A 809 -4.99 4.13 -20.48
N LEU A 810 -5.46 4.93 -21.43
CA LEU A 810 -6.16 4.42 -22.60
C LEU A 810 -5.15 4.10 -23.72
N LEU A 811 -5.12 2.82 -24.10
CA LEU A 811 -4.28 2.26 -25.14
C LEU A 811 -5.12 1.84 -26.35
N TYR A 812 -4.48 1.75 -27.52
CA TYR A 812 -5.12 1.33 -28.77
C TYR A 812 -4.30 0.25 -29.50
N ASP A 813 -4.98 -0.59 -30.28
CA ASP A 813 -4.48 -1.60 -31.24
C ASP A 813 -3.06 -2.16 -30.99
N ALA A 814 -2.03 -1.46 -31.49
CA ALA A 814 -0.65 -1.93 -31.60
C ALA A 814 0.30 -1.45 -30.50
N GLU A 815 -0.18 -0.80 -29.43
CA GLU A 815 0.63 -0.39 -28.27
C GLU A 815 1.03 -1.58 -27.37
N GLN A 816 1.43 -2.71 -27.98
CA GLN A 816 1.86 -3.92 -27.30
C GLN A 816 3.21 -3.73 -26.59
N TYR A 817 3.18 -3.94 -25.26
CA TYR A 817 4.33 -4.22 -24.39
C TYR A 817 5.42 -3.12 -24.29
N GLY A 818 5.01 -1.87 -24.02
CA GLY A 818 5.95 -0.80 -23.66
C GLY A 818 5.32 0.24 -22.75
N ASN A 819 5.96 0.52 -21.61
CA ASN A 819 5.50 1.34 -20.47
C ASN A 819 5.13 2.83 -20.74
N SER A 820 4.89 3.27 -21.97
CA SER A 820 4.76 4.70 -22.28
C SER A 820 3.38 5.08 -22.77
N CYS A 821 2.47 5.32 -21.83
CA CYS A 821 1.29 6.15 -22.06
C CYS A 821 1.71 7.62 -22.02
N THR A 822 1.30 8.43 -23.00
CA THR A 822 1.51 9.88 -22.93
C THR A 822 0.71 10.46 -21.76
N SER A 823 1.22 11.51 -21.10
CA SER A 823 0.53 12.18 -19.98
C SER A 823 -0.91 12.58 -20.33
N ASN A 824 -1.14 12.96 -21.59
CA ASN A 824 -2.43 13.45 -22.10
C ASN A 824 -3.49 12.34 -22.27
N ARG A 825 -3.12 11.06 -22.05
CA ARG A 825 -3.99 9.88 -22.10
C ARG A 825 -4.07 9.16 -20.77
N THR A 826 -3.70 9.84 -19.69
CA THR A 826 -3.70 9.26 -18.35
C THR A 826 -4.66 10.01 -17.44
N SER A 827 -5.32 9.27 -16.58
CA SER A 827 -6.16 9.82 -15.51
C SER A 827 -5.99 9.01 -14.24
N ILE A 828 -6.56 9.48 -13.13
CA ILE A 828 -6.46 8.85 -11.81
C ILE A 828 -7.83 8.34 -11.41
N LEU A 829 -7.93 7.04 -11.15
CA LEU A 829 -9.13 6.35 -10.67
C LEU A 829 -8.88 5.86 -9.24
N THR A 830 -9.83 6.04 -8.33
CA THR A 830 -9.67 5.59 -6.93
C THR A 830 -10.58 4.40 -6.65
N TYR A 831 -10.01 3.23 -6.34
CA TYR A 831 -10.77 2.11 -5.79
C TYR A 831 -10.91 2.27 -4.28
N ILE A 832 -12.13 2.15 -3.76
CA ILE A 832 -12.45 2.31 -2.34
C ILE A 832 -13.25 1.11 -1.84
N SER A 833 -13.25 0.91 -0.53
CA SER A 833 -14.08 -0.11 0.11
C SER A 833 -15.54 0.29 0.07
N ASP A 834 -16.40 -0.69 0.34
CA ASP A 834 -17.84 -0.48 0.25
C ASP A 834 -18.39 0.50 1.28
N VAL A 835 -19.61 0.97 1.04
CA VAL A 835 -20.25 2.05 1.79
C VAL A 835 -20.55 1.64 3.23
N LEU A 836 -20.15 2.46 4.20
CA LEU A 836 -20.40 2.17 5.63
C LEU A 836 -21.13 3.33 6.30
N ILE A 837 -22.30 3.07 6.86
CA ILE A 837 -23.00 4.03 7.73
C ILE A 837 -22.56 3.81 9.17
N THR A 838 -21.98 4.82 9.80
CA THR A 838 -21.40 4.72 11.15
C THR A 838 -22.36 5.20 12.22
N GLN A 839 -23.10 6.28 11.97
CA GLN A 839 -23.99 6.88 12.96
C GLN A 839 -25.13 7.67 12.31
N ILE A 840 -26.21 7.84 13.08
CA ILE A 840 -27.31 8.75 12.78
C ILE A 840 -27.46 9.77 13.91
N TYR A 841 -27.80 11.01 13.57
CA TYR A 841 -28.08 12.06 14.54
C TYR A 841 -29.17 13.01 14.04
N PRO A 842 -30.13 13.40 14.89
CA PRO A 842 -30.38 12.87 16.24
C PRO A 842 -31.00 11.46 16.19
N THR A 843 -30.88 10.69 17.26
CA THR A 843 -31.48 9.34 17.41
C THR A 843 -32.95 9.39 17.86
N VAL A 844 -33.59 10.56 17.73
CA VAL A 844 -34.96 10.81 18.22
C VAL A 844 -35.79 11.57 17.18
N SER A 845 -37.10 11.33 17.14
CA SER A 845 -38.06 12.06 16.29
C SER A 845 -39.44 12.26 16.96
N TRP A 846 -40.36 12.93 16.26
CA TRP A 846 -41.74 13.18 16.66
C TRP A 846 -42.69 12.16 16.03
N ALA A 847 -43.85 11.91 16.65
CA ALA A 847 -44.83 10.94 16.19
C ALA A 847 -45.31 11.20 14.74
N SER A 848 -45.40 12.45 14.34
CA SER A 848 -45.70 12.88 12.97
C SER A 848 -44.51 12.78 12.00
N GLY A 849 -43.31 12.46 12.48
CA GLY A 849 -42.08 12.40 11.67
C GLY A 849 -41.60 13.76 11.19
N GLY A 850 -40.96 13.81 10.02
CA GLY A 850 -40.55 15.05 9.35
C GLY A 850 -39.24 15.66 9.86
N ARG A 851 -38.67 15.14 10.96
CA ARG A 851 -37.36 15.57 11.46
C ARG A 851 -36.23 15.14 10.52
N ASN A 852 -35.32 16.06 10.24
CA ASN A 852 -34.09 15.77 9.50
C ASN A 852 -33.16 14.90 10.36
N ILE A 853 -32.90 13.69 9.88
CA ILE A 853 -31.94 12.73 10.45
C ILE A 853 -30.69 12.78 9.59
N THR A 854 -29.60 13.27 10.17
CA THR A 854 -28.28 13.28 9.53
C THR A 854 -27.67 11.89 9.66
N VAL A 855 -27.38 11.29 8.52
CA VAL A 855 -26.71 10.00 8.36
C VAL A 855 -25.27 10.29 7.99
N THR A 856 -24.33 9.78 8.77
CA THR A 856 -22.89 9.95 8.47
C THR A 856 -22.20 8.60 8.43
N GLY A 857 -21.12 8.54 7.65
CA GLY A 857 -20.48 7.30 7.29
C GLY A 857 -19.24 7.51 6.42
N ARG A 858 -18.75 6.40 5.86
CA ARG A 858 -17.63 6.36 4.92
C ARG A 858 -18.14 6.03 3.53
N ASN A 859 -17.48 6.61 2.53
CA ASN A 859 -17.73 6.35 1.11
C ASN A 859 -19.19 6.62 0.72
N LEU A 860 -19.86 7.54 1.42
CA LEU A 860 -21.24 7.94 1.10
C LEU A 860 -21.32 8.84 -0.13
N ASP A 861 -20.19 9.19 -0.75
CA ASP A 861 -20.13 10.00 -1.96
C ASP A 861 -20.23 9.16 -3.25
N VAL A 862 -19.88 7.86 -3.20
CA VAL A 862 -19.98 6.97 -4.38
C VAL A 862 -21.38 6.41 -4.62
N ILE A 863 -22.33 6.73 -3.73
CA ILE A 863 -23.72 6.25 -3.85
C ILE A 863 -24.58 7.27 -4.57
N ASP A 864 -25.30 6.83 -5.59
CA ASP A 864 -26.19 7.72 -6.35
C ASP A 864 -27.46 8.06 -5.57
N LYS A 865 -28.02 7.08 -4.85
CA LYS A 865 -29.26 7.21 -4.07
C LYS A 865 -29.18 6.45 -2.75
N LEU A 866 -29.72 7.06 -1.69
CA LEU A 866 -29.87 6.47 -0.37
C LEU A 866 -31.34 6.57 0.07
N HIS A 867 -31.87 5.48 0.60
CA HIS A 867 -33.23 5.45 1.16
C HIS A 867 -33.20 5.04 2.62
N MET A 868 -34.09 5.63 3.43
CA MET A 868 -34.35 5.22 4.81
C MET A 868 -35.70 4.54 4.89
N GLN A 869 -35.73 3.29 5.35
CA GLN A 869 -36.93 2.49 5.50
C GLN A 869 -37.16 2.12 6.96
N THR A 870 -38.40 2.17 7.43
CA THR A 870 -38.76 1.60 8.74
C THR A 870 -38.97 0.11 8.65
N LYS A 871 -38.40 -0.66 9.57
CA LYS A 871 -38.45 -2.12 9.52
C LYS A 871 -39.86 -2.65 9.79
N GLU A 872 -40.56 -2.03 10.73
CA GLU A 872 -41.88 -2.49 11.17
C GLU A 872 -43.00 -2.02 10.24
N LEU A 873 -42.94 -0.78 9.74
CA LEU A 873 -43.98 -0.20 8.88
C LEU A 873 -43.65 -0.30 7.38
N LYS A 874 -42.41 -0.65 7.01
CA LYS A 874 -41.89 -0.66 5.63
C LYS A 874 -42.08 0.65 4.87
N ILE A 875 -42.24 1.77 5.57
CA ILE A 875 -42.34 3.10 4.98
C ILE A 875 -40.92 3.56 4.63
N THR A 876 -40.73 3.97 3.38
CA THR A 876 -39.45 4.41 2.83
C THR A 876 -39.49 5.90 2.49
N ASN A 877 -38.45 6.62 2.90
CA ASN A 877 -38.20 8.01 2.51
C ASN A 877 -36.85 8.13 1.79
N ASP A 878 -36.82 8.95 0.75
CA ASP A 878 -35.59 9.31 0.05
C ASP A 878 -34.74 10.23 0.92
N CYS A 879 -33.43 10.00 0.87
CA CYS A 879 -32.45 10.85 1.52
C CYS A 879 -31.85 11.82 0.50
N LEU A 880 -31.43 12.99 0.98
CA LEU A 880 -30.74 14.00 0.19
C LEU A 880 -29.27 14.04 0.58
N ARG A 881 -28.39 14.09 -0.42
CA ARG A 881 -26.95 14.26 -0.18
C ARG A 881 -26.71 15.65 0.41
N TYR A 882 -26.07 15.71 1.58
CA TYR A 882 -25.70 16.98 2.22
C TYR A 882 -24.26 17.37 1.89
N ASN A 883 -23.34 16.41 1.97
CA ASN A 883 -21.95 16.54 1.54
C ASN A 883 -21.36 15.14 1.24
N ASN A 884 -20.05 15.04 0.96
CA ASN A 884 -19.38 13.79 0.59
C ASN A 884 -19.40 12.71 1.70
N SER A 885 -19.70 13.07 2.94
CA SER A 885 -19.68 12.15 4.09
C SER A 885 -20.99 12.11 4.87
N ALA A 886 -22.04 12.79 4.38
CA ALA A 886 -23.30 12.92 5.07
C ALA A 886 -24.51 13.03 4.14
N TRP A 887 -25.59 12.35 4.52
CA TRP A 887 -26.90 12.42 3.90
C TRP A 887 -27.94 12.86 4.94
N ILE A 888 -29.02 13.49 4.49
CA ILE A 888 -30.14 13.89 5.34
C ILE A 888 -31.38 13.12 4.89
N CYS A 889 -31.94 12.34 5.81
CA CYS A 889 -33.18 11.60 5.59
C CYS A 889 -34.27 12.18 6.49
N LYS A 890 -35.48 12.39 5.97
CA LYS A 890 -36.60 12.80 6.82
C LYS A 890 -37.17 11.58 7.54
N SER A 891 -37.28 11.65 8.86
CA SER A 891 -37.97 10.62 9.64
C SER A 891 -39.41 10.44 9.18
N VAL A 892 -39.89 9.19 9.16
CA VAL A 892 -41.28 8.87 8.79
C VAL A 892 -42.19 9.03 10.02
N PRO A 893 -43.50 9.25 9.85
CA PRO A 893 -44.45 9.22 10.96
C PRO A 893 -44.49 7.84 11.62
N ASN A 894 -44.42 7.78 12.96
CA ASN A 894 -44.55 6.54 13.73
C ASN A 894 -45.10 6.81 15.15
N ARG A 895 -46.06 5.99 15.58
CA ARG A 895 -46.67 6.08 16.92
C ARG A 895 -46.03 5.15 17.97
N MET A 896 -45.09 4.29 17.57
CA MET A 896 -44.35 3.43 18.50
C MET A 896 -43.20 4.21 19.15
N ASN A 897 -42.96 4.02 20.45
CA ASN A 897 -41.90 4.72 21.19
C ASN A 897 -40.48 4.44 20.64
N LEU A 898 -40.26 3.28 20.03
CA LEU A 898 -38.99 2.87 19.44
C LEU A 898 -39.24 2.19 18.10
N CYS A 899 -38.43 2.52 17.09
CA CYS A 899 -38.57 2.01 15.73
C CYS A 899 -37.20 1.75 15.13
N THR A 900 -37.01 0.59 14.50
CA THR A 900 -35.78 0.29 13.77
C THR A 900 -35.87 0.84 12.35
N VAL A 901 -34.91 1.68 11.97
CA VAL A 901 -34.74 2.20 10.61
C VAL A 901 -33.57 1.52 9.92
N SER A 902 -33.80 1.03 8.71
CA SER A 902 -32.80 0.43 7.81
C SER A 902 -32.47 1.40 6.68
N PHE A 903 -31.18 1.54 6.37
CA PHE A 903 -30.70 2.34 5.24
C PHE A 903 -30.39 1.44 4.04
N LEU A 904 -30.89 1.81 2.86
CA LEU A 904 -30.88 1.01 1.64
C LEU A 904 -30.15 1.74 0.50
N ILE A 905 -29.29 1.02 -0.23
CA ILE A 905 -28.78 1.39 -1.56
C ILE A 905 -29.36 0.39 -2.56
N GLY A 906 -30.06 0.88 -3.58
CA GLY A 906 -30.87 0.01 -4.44
C GLY A 906 -31.87 -0.80 -3.59
N ASN A 907 -31.73 -2.13 -3.60
CA ASN A 907 -32.54 -3.05 -2.79
C ASN A 907 -31.79 -3.67 -1.60
N HIS A 908 -30.55 -3.26 -1.32
CA HIS A 908 -29.70 -3.87 -0.30
C HIS A 908 -29.68 -3.03 0.99
N SER A 909 -29.92 -3.68 2.14
CA SER A 909 -29.83 -3.04 3.46
C SER A 909 -28.38 -3.02 3.95
N ILE A 910 -27.88 -1.81 4.25
CA ILE A 910 -26.50 -1.57 4.67
C ILE A 910 -26.39 -1.64 6.19
N LYS A 911 -27.29 -0.93 6.89
CA LYS A 911 -27.22 -0.76 8.34
C LYS A 911 -28.58 -0.41 8.94
N GLU A 912 -28.80 -0.89 10.16
CA GLU A 912 -29.99 -0.61 10.96
C GLU A 912 -29.62 0.23 12.21
N PHE A 913 -30.50 1.14 12.57
CA PHE A 913 -30.41 1.96 13.79
C PHE A 913 -31.77 2.04 14.47
N ASN A 914 -31.77 2.30 15.77
CA ASN A 914 -33.00 2.54 16.53
C ASN A 914 -33.27 4.04 16.65
N LEU A 915 -34.48 4.45 16.27
CA LEU A 915 -34.98 5.81 16.41
C LEU A 915 -36.09 5.83 17.47
N SER A 916 -35.95 6.71 18.47
CA SER A 916 -36.97 6.86 19.51
C SER A 916 -37.97 7.97 19.14
N TYR A 917 -39.26 7.68 19.19
CA TYR A 917 -40.33 8.61 18.84
C TYR A 917 -41.02 9.16 20.08
N TYR A 918 -41.24 10.48 20.07
CA TYR A 918 -41.94 11.22 21.13
C TYR A 918 -43.25 11.80 20.60
N ALA A 919 -44.19 12.10 21.51
CA ALA A 919 -45.42 12.78 21.14
C ALA A 919 -45.15 14.13 20.46
N ASP A 920 -46.01 14.52 19.52
CA ASP A 920 -45.89 15.78 18.80
C ASP A 920 -46.00 16.98 19.76
N PRO A 921 -45.21 18.06 19.54
CA PRO A 921 -45.24 19.22 20.41
C PRO A 921 -46.59 19.94 20.34
N THR A 922 -47.17 20.26 21.50
CA THR A 922 -48.41 21.06 21.58
C THR A 922 -48.09 22.54 21.80
N PHE A 923 -48.57 23.38 20.89
CA PHE A 923 -48.46 24.84 20.99
C PHE A 923 -49.71 25.42 21.65
N TYR A 924 -49.56 26.28 22.67
CA TYR A 924 -50.69 26.73 23.50
C TYR A 924 -50.75 28.24 23.74
N LYS A 925 -49.79 29.03 23.23
CA LYS A 925 -49.79 30.49 23.36
C LYS A 925 -49.08 31.11 22.16
N PHE A 926 -49.76 32.05 21.51
CA PHE A 926 -49.20 32.92 20.48
C PHE A 926 -49.09 34.33 21.08
N THR A 927 -47.99 35.03 20.80
CA THR A 927 -47.78 36.41 21.23
C THR A 927 -47.59 37.24 19.97
N GLU A 928 -48.52 38.15 19.68
CA GLU A 928 -48.33 39.13 18.60
C GLU A 928 -47.40 40.24 19.10
N ILE A 929 -46.36 40.54 18.32
CA ILE A 929 -45.52 41.71 18.51
C ILE A 929 -45.88 42.66 17.36
N HIS A 930 -46.43 43.83 17.68
CA HIS A 930 -46.64 44.89 16.69
C HIS A 930 -45.34 45.69 16.55
N ASP A 931 -44.43 45.16 15.75
CA ASP A 931 -43.39 45.91 15.04
C ASP A 931 -43.08 45.16 13.74
N THR A 932 -42.53 45.84 12.75
CA THR A 932 -42.46 45.45 11.32
C THR A 932 -41.74 44.13 10.97
N GLU A 933 -41.35 43.32 11.95
CA GLU A 933 -40.97 41.91 11.79
C GLU A 933 -41.96 41.03 12.59
N LEU A 934 -42.78 40.25 11.89
CA LEU A 934 -43.75 39.34 12.48
C LEU A 934 -43.00 38.17 13.17
N VAL A 935 -42.62 38.35 14.43
CA VAL A 935 -41.97 37.31 15.25
C VAL A 935 -43.05 36.55 16.05
N ILE A 936 -43.39 35.36 15.58
CA ILE A 936 -44.30 34.45 16.31
C ILE A 936 -43.48 33.72 17.39
N MET A 937 -43.65 34.09 18.66
CA MET A 937 -43.10 33.32 19.78
C MET A 937 -44.06 32.21 20.21
N VAL A 938 -43.58 30.97 20.12
CA VAL A 938 -44.36 29.76 20.39
C VAL A 938 -43.89 29.09 21.69
N LYS A 939 -44.80 28.93 22.66
CA LYS A 939 -44.53 28.22 23.93
C LYS A 939 -45.03 26.77 23.84
N VAL A 940 -44.15 25.79 24.09
CA VAL A 940 -44.44 24.33 24.00
C VAL A 940 -44.80 23.80 25.40
N LYS A 941 -45.93 23.07 25.54
CA LYS A 941 -46.47 22.68 26.88
C LYS A 941 -45.83 21.43 27.50
N HIS A 942 -44.89 20.79 26.83
CA HIS A 942 -44.07 19.73 27.41
C HIS A 942 -42.82 19.56 26.55
N SER A 943 -41.72 20.20 26.94
CA SER A 943 -40.39 19.83 26.49
C SER A 943 -39.54 19.60 27.72
N PHE A 944 -38.96 18.40 27.83
CA PHE A 944 -37.79 18.21 28.69
C PHE A 944 -36.72 19.19 28.18
N SER A 945 -36.40 20.18 29.01
CA SER A 945 -35.24 21.02 28.83
C SER A 945 -34.01 20.13 28.97
N TYR A 946 -33.28 19.93 27.87
CA TYR A 946 -31.86 19.67 28.00
C TYR A 946 -31.27 20.94 28.62
N ASN A 947 -30.68 20.83 29.81
CA ASN A 947 -30.04 21.94 30.52
C ASN A 947 -28.94 22.55 29.63
N ASN A 948 -29.27 23.61 28.92
CA ASN A 948 -28.32 24.55 28.34
C ASN A 948 -28.50 25.88 29.08
N ASN A 949 -27.81 26.01 30.22
CA ASN A 949 -27.60 27.32 30.83
C ASN A 949 -26.27 27.88 30.32
N TYR A 950 -26.38 29.06 29.70
CA TYR A 950 -25.33 30.02 29.28
C TYR A 950 -24.67 29.80 27.90
N TYR A 951 -24.68 30.73 26.92
CA TYR A 951 -25.04 32.16 26.90
C TYR A 951 -25.50 32.58 25.48
N ASN A 952 -26.21 33.72 25.45
CA ASN A 952 -26.55 34.62 24.34
C ASN A 952 -27.98 34.61 23.82
N ASN A 953 -28.53 35.82 23.82
CA ASN A 953 -29.84 36.31 23.38
C ASN A 953 -30.16 36.05 21.89
N ASN A 954 -29.93 34.84 21.38
CA ASN A 954 -30.46 34.43 20.10
C ASN A 954 -31.45 33.30 20.36
N ASN A 955 -32.68 33.69 20.66
CA ASN A 955 -33.82 32.78 20.62
C ASN A 955 -33.85 32.08 19.24
N PRO A 956 -34.20 30.78 19.17
CA PRO A 956 -34.39 30.12 17.90
C PRO A 956 -35.53 30.82 17.15
N ARG A 957 -35.20 31.52 16.07
CA ARG A 957 -36.17 31.87 15.03
C ARG A 957 -36.54 30.56 14.34
N ILE A 958 -37.83 30.21 14.34
CA ILE A 958 -38.38 29.16 13.46
C ILE A 958 -38.37 29.68 12.03
#